data_AF-A0A096GYM9-F1
#
_entry.id   AF-A0A096GYM9-F1
#
_cell.length_a   1.000
_cell.length_b   1.000
_cell.length_c   1.000
_cell.angle_alpha   90.00
_cell.angle_beta   90.00
_cell.angle_gamma   90.00
#
_symmetry.space_group_name_H-M   'P 1'
#
loop_
_entity.id
_entity.type
_entity.pdbx_description
1 polymer ?
#
loop_
_entity_poly.entity_id
_entity_poly.type
_entity_poly.pdbx_seq_one_letter_code
_entity_poly.pdbx_strand_id
1 'polypeptide(L)'
;MHKQYEWQFFRAGEVDQVVIRTGQDIAHIGELDQKLWVALACPTRGIEFDSATLDLIDESKDGRIRPPELVAACEWAVARVRDPQVLADGGDALQLNSINDATQEGALLLAEARRVLELAGLPDAQAITLAQVQERMASLQALRFNGDGVVNAATAEGDTALAGLIARIQELYGAVDGHDGVPGIDRAKAEAFWADLHSLQTWFAQAAELGCHLQPRALALAAAGAVNAVQAKVDDFFARTRLVEFDANARAPLNPTEEGYAALGAQVLSNASESLAALPLAAVTGERSLPLVNGVNPAWAAALQTLREQAVQPVFGETLTVLSEAQWEQLKTMLANCQQWLAACPATPLGAISEAEVQQLLSSGMQAALTQLLDHDDAEKEHAVQAMALEKLIRLQRDLLELLNNFVSFSRFYRREGAAFQAGTLFLDGRSCDLTVEVADAAAHSTLAAMAKTYLAYCECKREGQKKTIVAAFTAGDVDFLFVGRNGVFYDRAGNDWDATIVKLIDNPTSIGQAFFSPYKKFLRMIEEQVAKHAAAKNDVVNTSLSDNATKLVTAPKDLAPAAAAPAAARKTDVGTVAAIGVALGSLSAVIVGIFGKFIELGPWIPMAILGIILAISGPSMLIAWLKLRQRSLGPILDASGWAINGRMNINLGLGRSLSQTAKVPANAKRNIADPYADSHGLRNSLCVLALVAAAALLAWRMHWLDAVLPVSWQHVPAAASVPAASAPAAAAAGAAVR
;
A
#
# COMPACT_ATOMS: atom_id res chain seq x y z
N MET A 1 -27.75 -40.38 -3.25
CA MET A 1 -27.42 -39.26 -2.35
C MET A 1 -25.95 -39.38 -2.06
N HIS A 2 -25.09 -38.53 -2.65
CA HIS A 2 -23.69 -38.45 -2.22
C HIS A 2 -23.69 -38.00 -0.76
N LYS A 3 -22.96 -38.73 0.09
CA LYS A 3 -22.83 -38.39 1.51
C LYS A 3 -22.02 -37.08 1.56
N GLN A 4 -22.65 -36.00 1.99
CA GLN A 4 -22.02 -34.68 2.11
C GLN A 4 -20.92 -34.76 3.18
N TYR A 5 -19.78 -34.10 2.95
CA TYR A 5 -18.66 -34.10 3.90
C TYR A 5 -19.06 -33.49 5.26
N GLU A 6 -18.70 -34.15 6.35
CA GLU A 6 -19.09 -33.77 7.71
C GLU A 6 -18.07 -32.79 8.31
N TRP A 7 -18.29 -31.48 8.09
CA TRP A 7 -17.46 -30.42 8.62
C TRP A 7 -17.60 -30.25 10.15
N GLN A 8 -16.47 -30.04 10.83
CA GLN A 8 -16.44 -29.69 12.24
C GLN A 8 -16.24 -28.18 12.42
N PHE A 9 -16.96 -27.60 13.38
CA PHE A 9 -16.85 -26.18 13.73
C PHE A 9 -16.49 -26.02 15.20
N PHE A 10 -15.72 -24.99 15.51
CA PHE A 10 -15.45 -24.55 16.89
C PHE A 10 -15.82 -23.08 17.05
N ARG A 11 -16.24 -22.69 18.25
CA ARG A 11 -16.64 -21.32 18.53
C ARG A 11 -15.51 -20.55 19.18
N ALA A 12 -15.06 -19.48 18.53
CA ALA A 12 -14.05 -18.56 19.05
C ALA A 12 -14.39 -17.12 18.67
N GLY A 13 -14.17 -16.18 19.61
CA GLY A 13 -14.48 -14.77 19.36
C GLY A 13 -15.97 -14.50 19.05
N GLU A 14 -16.88 -15.31 19.62
CA GLU A 14 -18.34 -15.28 19.37
C GLU A 14 -18.79 -15.76 17.97
N VAL A 15 -17.86 -16.20 17.11
CA VAL A 15 -18.10 -16.70 15.74
C VAL A 15 -17.78 -18.20 15.64
N ASP A 16 -18.53 -18.92 14.80
CA ASP A 16 -18.25 -20.32 14.48
C ASP A 16 -17.22 -20.39 13.34
N GLN A 17 -16.14 -21.13 13.56
CA GLN A 17 -15.01 -21.28 12.64
C GLN A 17 -14.85 -22.75 12.28
N VAL A 18 -14.57 -23.03 11.01
CA VAL A 18 -14.31 -24.39 10.53
C VAL A 18 -13.00 -24.93 11.13
N VAL A 19 -12.97 -26.21 11.44
CA VAL A 19 -11.78 -26.94 11.87
C VAL A 19 -11.16 -27.62 10.65
N ILE A 20 -9.89 -27.31 10.35
CA ILE A 20 -9.13 -27.93 9.26
C ILE A 20 -7.91 -28.60 9.90
N ARG A 21 -7.88 -29.93 9.90
CA ARG A 21 -6.82 -30.72 10.58
C ARG A 21 -6.34 -31.93 9.78
N THR A 22 -7.15 -32.42 8.86
CA THR A 22 -6.89 -33.66 8.15
C THR A 22 -6.76 -33.41 6.65
N GLY A 23 -6.15 -34.35 5.94
CA GLY A 23 -6.08 -34.28 4.49
C GLY A 23 -7.46 -34.28 3.82
N GLN A 24 -8.45 -34.93 4.45
CA GLN A 24 -9.83 -34.93 3.95
C GLN A 24 -10.47 -33.53 4.03
N ASP A 25 -10.14 -32.75 5.07
CA ASP A 25 -10.59 -31.35 5.14
C ASP A 25 -10.00 -30.51 3.99
N ILE A 26 -8.76 -30.79 3.57
CA ILE A 26 -8.11 -30.13 2.44
C ILE A 26 -8.78 -30.55 1.12
N ALA A 27 -9.05 -31.85 0.94
CA ALA A 27 -9.67 -32.40 -0.26
C ALA A 27 -11.08 -31.86 -0.52
N HIS A 28 -11.85 -31.61 0.54
CA HIS A 28 -13.22 -31.13 0.43
C HIS A 28 -13.36 -29.61 0.56
N ILE A 29 -12.27 -28.84 0.65
CA ILE A 29 -12.32 -27.39 0.93
C ILE A 29 -13.18 -26.59 -0.06
N GLY A 30 -13.25 -27.03 -1.32
CA GLY A 30 -14.10 -26.42 -2.36
C GLY A 30 -15.61 -26.57 -2.11
N GLU A 31 -16.02 -27.52 -1.26
CA GLU A 31 -17.43 -27.73 -0.88
C GLU A 31 -17.88 -26.81 0.26
N LEU A 32 -16.94 -26.17 0.98
CA LEU A 32 -17.24 -25.28 2.10
C LEU A 32 -17.79 -23.94 1.57
N ASP A 33 -18.98 -23.52 2.04
CA ASP A 33 -19.54 -22.21 1.68
C ASP A 33 -18.55 -21.10 2.04
N GLN A 34 -18.14 -20.32 1.03
CA GLN A 34 -17.16 -19.23 1.17
C GLN A 34 -17.61 -18.17 2.19
N LYS A 35 -18.90 -18.06 2.50
CA LYS A 35 -19.40 -17.18 3.57
C LYS A 35 -18.90 -17.59 4.96
N LEU A 36 -18.47 -18.84 5.12
CA LEU A 36 -17.91 -19.38 6.37
C LEU A 36 -16.39 -19.21 6.45
N TRP A 37 -15.75 -18.71 5.39
CA TRP A 37 -14.33 -18.42 5.39
C TRP A 37 -14.09 -17.08 6.09
N VAL A 38 -13.05 -17.03 6.92
CA VAL A 38 -12.68 -15.83 7.68
C VAL A 38 -12.09 -14.75 6.78
N ALA A 39 -11.30 -15.12 5.77
CA ALA A 39 -10.78 -14.20 4.76
C ALA A 39 -11.14 -14.66 3.34
N LEU A 40 -11.34 -13.69 2.45
CA LEU A 40 -11.61 -13.86 1.02
C LEU A 40 -10.49 -13.29 0.13
N ALA A 41 -9.46 -12.70 0.72
CA ALA A 41 -8.22 -12.31 0.05
C ALA A 41 -7.07 -12.29 1.05
N CYS A 42 -5.93 -12.88 0.68
CA CYS A 42 -4.69 -12.92 1.45
C CYS A 42 -3.60 -12.20 0.68
N PRO A 43 -2.89 -11.20 1.23
CA PRO A 43 -1.74 -10.63 0.55
C PRO A 43 -0.58 -11.63 0.48
N THR A 44 0.17 -11.63 -0.62
CA THR A 44 1.35 -12.50 -0.79
C THR A 44 2.62 -11.95 -0.14
N ARG A 45 2.56 -10.73 0.40
CA ARG A 45 3.69 -9.99 0.99
C ARG A 45 3.27 -9.30 2.29
N GLY A 46 4.24 -8.98 3.16
CA GLY A 46 3.99 -8.29 4.43
C GLY A 46 3.30 -9.16 5.48
N ILE A 47 3.34 -10.49 5.29
CA ILE A 47 2.86 -11.48 6.24
C ILE A 47 3.98 -12.47 6.55
N GLU A 48 3.92 -13.05 7.74
CA GLU A 48 4.89 -13.99 8.28
C GLU A 48 4.58 -15.41 7.79
N PHE A 49 4.82 -15.61 6.50
CA PHE A 49 4.61 -16.86 5.77
C PHE A 49 5.61 -16.94 4.59
N ASP A 50 5.89 -18.14 4.07
CA ASP A 50 6.81 -18.27 2.94
C ASP A 50 6.23 -17.66 1.65
N SER A 51 6.83 -16.56 1.20
CA SER A 51 6.40 -15.82 0.02
C SER A 51 6.48 -16.66 -1.26
N ALA A 52 7.45 -17.57 -1.36
CA ALA A 52 7.59 -18.41 -2.54
C ALA A 52 6.41 -19.39 -2.68
N THR A 53 5.91 -19.94 -1.56
CA THR A 53 4.71 -20.77 -1.59
C THR A 53 3.48 -19.97 -1.99
N LEU A 54 3.35 -18.73 -1.49
CA LEU A 54 2.23 -17.86 -1.85
C LEU A 54 2.26 -17.49 -3.34
N ASP A 55 3.44 -17.24 -3.90
CA ASP A 55 3.62 -16.95 -5.34
C ASP A 55 3.25 -18.13 -6.24
N LEU A 56 3.38 -19.37 -5.76
CA LEU A 56 2.97 -20.57 -6.49
C LEU A 56 1.45 -20.80 -6.49
N ILE A 57 0.74 -20.16 -5.56
CA ILE A 57 -0.73 -20.19 -5.45
C ILE A 57 -1.34 -18.99 -6.19
N ASP A 58 -0.70 -17.82 -6.14
CA ASP A 58 -1.09 -16.62 -6.92
C ASP A 58 -0.80 -16.84 -8.41
N GLU A 59 -1.76 -17.44 -9.10
CA GLU A 59 -1.72 -17.69 -10.55
C GLU A 59 -1.93 -16.39 -11.33
N SER A 60 -2.71 -15.44 -10.78
CA SER A 60 -2.99 -14.16 -11.43
C SER A 60 -1.85 -13.13 -11.35
N LYS A 61 -0.89 -13.35 -10.44
CA LYS A 61 0.24 -12.44 -10.13
C LYS A 61 -0.22 -11.05 -9.70
N ASP A 62 -1.41 -10.94 -9.11
CA ASP A 62 -1.96 -9.67 -8.60
C ASP A 62 -1.49 -9.35 -7.17
N GLY A 63 -0.71 -10.25 -6.56
CA GLY A 63 -0.19 -10.14 -5.20
C GLY A 63 -1.22 -10.50 -4.12
N ARG A 64 -2.35 -11.13 -4.48
CA ARG A 64 -3.43 -11.51 -3.56
C ARG A 64 -4.03 -12.87 -3.90
N ILE A 65 -3.98 -13.80 -2.95
CA ILE A 65 -4.62 -15.10 -3.09
C ILE A 65 -6.11 -15.01 -2.74
N ARG A 66 -6.96 -15.49 -3.64
CA ARG A 66 -8.42 -15.57 -3.47
C ARG A 66 -8.90 -17.01 -3.30
N PRO A 67 -10.15 -17.24 -2.82
CA PRO A 67 -10.69 -18.58 -2.65
C PRO A 67 -10.55 -19.50 -3.87
N PRO A 68 -10.83 -19.07 -5.12
CA PRO A 68 -10.67 -19.96 -6.28
C PRO A 68 -9.24 -20.47 -6.48
N GLU A 69 -8.24 -19.61 -6.31
CA GLU A 69 -6.82 -19.98 -6.43
C GLU A 69 -6.39 -20.92 -5.30
N LEU A 70 -6.85 -20.67 -4.07
CA LEU A 70 -6.56 -21.54 -2.94
C LEU A 70 -7.22 -22.92 -3.07
N VAL A 71 -8.47 -22.96 -3.52
CA VAL A 71 -9.19 -24.22 -3.83
C VAL A 71 -8.47 -24.97 -4.95
N ALA A 72 -8.11 -24.29 -6.03
CA ALA A 72 -7.36 -24.90 -7.14
C ALA A 72 -6.02 -25.47 -6.67
N ALA A 73 -5.29 -24.78 -5.79
CA ALA A 73 -4.05 -25.30 -5.20
C ALA A 73 -4.28 -26.56 -4.34
N CYS A 74 -5.38 -26.61 -3.58
CA CYS A 74 -5.74 -27.79 -2.79
C CYS A 74 -6.11 -28.98 -3.69
N GLU A 75 -6.98 -28.76 -4.68
CA GLU A 75 -7.39 -29.79 -5.65
C GLU A 75 -6.20 -30.31 -6.45
N TRP A 76 -5.32 -29.41 -6.89
CA TRP A 76 -4.09 -29.75 -7.62
C TRP A 76 -3.16 -30.63 -6.80
N ALA A 77 -2.96 -30.31 -5.51
CA ALA A 77 -2.11 -31.09 -4.62
C ALA A 77 -2.73 -32.46 -4.29
N VAL A 78 -4.04 -32.48 -4.00
CA VAL A 78 -4.80 -33.70 -3.69
C VAL A 78 -4.79 -34.68 -4.86
N ALA A 79 -4.89 -34.20 -6.10
CA ALA A 79 -4.83 -35.05 -7.29
C ALA A 79 -3.48 -35.78 -7.45
N ARG A 80 -2.39 -35.21 -6.91
CA ARG A 80 -1.01 -35.70 -7.06
C ARG A 80 -0.54 -36.60 -5.92
N VAL A 81 -1.32 -36.74 -4.86
CA VAL A 81 -1.03 -37.65 -3.73
C VAL A 81 -2.04 -38.80 -3.67
N ARG A 82 -1.58 -39.98 -3.23
CA ARG A 82 -2.45 -41.16 -3.06
C ARG A 82 -3.38 -41.01 -1.86
N ASP A 83 -2.88 -40.40 -0.79
CA ASP A 83 -3.63 -40.09 0.42
C ASP A 83 -3.50 -38.59 0.71
N PRO A 84 -4.62 -37.84 0.73
CA PRO A 84 -4.61 -36.42 1.10
C PRO A 84 -3.98 -36.14 2.46
N GLN A 85 -3.93 -37.12 3.37
CA GLN A 85 -3.37 -36.94 4.72
C GLN A 85 -1.91 -36.48 4.70
N VAL A 86 -1.17 -36.82 3.64
CA VAL A 86 0.21 -36.36 3.41
C VAL A 86 0.31 -34.83 3.46
N LEU A 87 -0.69 -34.12 2.92
CA LEU A 87 -0.75 -32.65 2.90
C LEU A 87 -1.05 -32.04 4.29
N ALA A 88 -1.53 -32.85 5.23
CA ALA A 88 -1.80 -32.42 6.61
C ALA A 88 -0.68 -32.83 7.59
N ASP A 89 0.06 -33.90 7.29
CA ASP A 89 1.21 -34.35 8.09
C ASP A 89 2.36 -33.33 8.06
N GLY A 90 2.44 -32.51 7.01
CA GLY A 90 3.40 -31.43 6.88
C GLY A 90 4.80 -31.91 6.49
N GLY A 91 5.78 -31.04 6.69
CA GLY A 91 7.21 -31.34 6.46
C GLY A 91 7.71 -30.98 5.07
N ASP A 92 9.04 -30.89 4.96
CA ASP A 92 9.79 -30.53 3.76
C ASP A 92 10.28 -31.74 2.96
N ALA A 93 9.83 -32.96 3.34
CA ALA A 93 10.19 -34.21 2.69
C ALA A 93 8.94 -34.96 2.20
N LEU A 94 8.88 -35.23 0.90
CA LEU A 94 7.82 -35.99 0.25
C LEU A 94 8.24 -37.44 0.06
N GLN A 95 7.43 -38.38 0.53
CA GLN A 95 7.66 -39.80 0.33
C GLN A 95 7.35 -40.19 -1.12
N LEU A 96 8.21 -40.96 -1.79
CA LEU A 96 7.97 -41.34 -3.18
C LEU A 96 6.72 -42.22 -3.32
N ASN A 97 6.42 -43.04 -2.31
CA ASN A 97 5.24 -43.91 -2.29
C ASN A 97 3.92 -43.16 -2.07
N SER A 98 3.96 -41.88 -1.68
CA SER A 98 2.76 -41.05 -1.51
C SER A 98 2.33 -40.35 -2.79
N ILE A 99 3.17 -40.30 -3.83
CA ILE A 99 2.81 -39.72 -5.13
C ILE A 99 1.82 -40.63 -5.87
N ASN A 100 0.79 -40.02 -6.45
CA ASN A 100 -0.25 -40.71 -7.21
C ASN A 100 0.18 -41.01 -8.66
N ASP A 101 0.86 -42.13 -8.86
CA ASP A 101 1.29 -42.66 -10.16
C ASP A 101 0.17 -43.28 -11.02
N ALA A 102 -1.08 -43.28 -10.56
CA ALA A 102 -2.21 -43.75 -11.37
C ALA A 102 -2.60 -42.76 -12.48
N THR A 103 -2.15 -41.51 -12.38
CA THR A 103 -2.34 -40.48 -13.41
C THR A 103 -1.07 -40.30 -14.22
N GLN A 104 -1.19 -39.90 -15.49
CA GLN A 104 -0.02 -39.62 -16.35
C GLN A 104 0.87 -38.54 -15.72
N GLU A 105 0.27 -37.46 -15.22
CA GLU A 105 0.99 -36.38 -14.56
C GLU A 105 1.76 -36.85 -13.32
N GLY A 106 1.13 -37.68 -12.47
CA GLY A 106 1.79 -38.19 -11.28
C GLY A 106 2.87 -39.24 -11.56
N ALA A 107 2.74 -40.00 -12.65
CA ALA A 107 3.80 -40.92 -13.11
C ALA A 107 5.05 -40.15 -13.58
N LEU A 108 4.87 -39.05 -14.33
CA LEU A 108 5.96 -38.16 -14.74
C LEU A 108 6.62 -37.49 -13.54
N LEU A 109 5.82 -37.01 -12.58
CA LEU A 109 6.30 -36.40 -11.35
C LEU A 109 7.15 -37.38 -10.52
N LEU A 110 6.70 -38.63 -10.39
CA LEU A 110 7.44 -39.68 -9.69
C LEU A 110 8.75 -40.04 -10.41
N ALA A 111 8.74 -40.07 -11.75
CA ALA A 111 9.94 -40.32 -12.55
C ALA A 111 10.97 -39.21 -12.36
N GLU A 112 10.55 -37.94 -12.38
CA GLU A 112 11.44 -36.81 -12.11
C GLU A 112 11.97 -36.85 -10.67
N ALA A 113 11.12 -37.13 -9.67
CA ALA A 113 11.56 -37.26 -8.28
C ALA A 113 12.67 -38.32 -8.10
N ARG A 114 12.54 -39.48 -8.76
CA ARG A 114 13.59 -40.52 -8.77
C ARG A 114 14.86 -40.04 -9.46
N ARG A 115 14.73 -39.34 -10.60
CA ARG A 115 15.87 -38.78 -11.32
C ARG A 115 16.63 -37.75 -10.48
N VAL A 116 15.93 -36.87 -9.76
CA VAL A 116 16.57 -35.90 -8.85
C VAL A 116 17.39 -36.62 -7.78
N LEU A 117 16.85 -37.68 -7.17
CA LEU A 117 17.56 -38.48 -6.18
C LEU A 117 18.77 -39.22 -6.77
N GLU A 118 18.64 -39.73 -7.99
CA GLU A 118 19.73 -40.40 -8.71
C GLU A 118 20.88 -39.43 -9.01
N LEU A 119 20.57 -38.22 -9.49
CA LEU A 119 21.54 -37.15 -9.73
C LEU A 119 22.18 -36.63 -8.44
N ALA A 120 21.43 -36.63 -7.33
CA ALA A 120 21.95 -36.32 -5.99
C ALA A 120 22.80 -37.45 -5.39
N GLY A 121 22.98 -38.57 -6.10
CA GLY A 121 23.77 -39.72 -5.64
C GLY A 121 23.08 -40.61 -4.61
N LEU A 122 21.75 -40.53 -4.50
CA LEU A 122 20.92 -41.22 -3.51
C LEU A 122 19.79 -42.05 -4.18
N PRO A 123 20.10 -43.01 -5.07
CA PRO A 123 19.09 -43.74 -5.86
C PRO A 123 18.11 -44.58 -5.01
N ASP A 124 18.54 -45.06 -3.84
CA ASP A 124 17.74 -45.92 -2.95
C ASP A 124 16.87 -45.14 -1.96
N ALA A 125 16.95 -43.80 -1.96
CA ALA A 125 16.19 -42.96 -1.05
C ALA A 125 14.67 -43.08 -1.31
N GLN A 126 13.90 -43.18 -0.22
CA GLN A 126 12.45 -43.34 -0.27
C GLN A 126 11.69 -42.01 -0.19
N ALA A 127 12.40 -40.91 0.07
CA ALA A 127 11.85 -39.57 0.21
C ALA A 127 12.76 -38.55 -0.46
N ILE A 128 12.15 -37.50 -1.00
CA ILE A 128 12.84 -36.35 -1.58
C ILE A 128 12.53 -35.09 -0.78
N THR A 129 13.54 -34.26 -0.54
CA THR A 129 13.42 -33.02 0.23
C THR A 129 13.30 -31.79 -0.66
N LEU A 130 12.70 -30.73 -0.13
CA LEU A 130 12.60 -29.44 -0.82
C LEU A 130 13.98 -28.91 -1.25
N ALA A 131 14.98 -29.04 -0.38
CA ALA A 131 16.34 -28.58 -0.66
C ALA A 131 16.96 -29.29 -1.86
N GLN A 132 16.76 -30.60 -2.00
CA GLN A 132 17.26 -31.37 -3.15
C GLN A 132 16.59 -30.94 -4.46
N VAL A 133 15.29 -30.64 -4.41
CA VAL A 133 14.56 -30.13 -5.59
C VAL A 133 15.02 -28.72 -5.96
N GLN A 134 15.24 -27.86 -4.98
CA GLN A 134 15.78 -26.51 -5.21
C GLN A 134 17.19 -26.54 -5.80
N GLU A 135 18.05 -27.43 -5.31
CA GLU A 135 19.38 -27.66 -5.89
C GLU A 135 19.28 -28.15 -7.33
N ARG A 136 18.34 -29.08 -7.62
CA ARG A 136 18.06 -29.51 -8.98
C ARG A 136 17.60 -28.35 -9.86
N MET A 137 16.70 -27.50 -9.39
CA MET A 137 16.22 -26.34 -10.15
C MET A 137 17.34 -25.35 -10.43
N ALA A 138 18.18 -25.05 -9.44
CA ALA A 138 19.37 -24.21 -9.63
C ALA A 138 20.33 -24.84 -10.66
N SER A 139 20.51 -26.17 -10.63
CA SER A 139 21.33 -26.88 -11.62
C SER A 139 20.76 -26.79 -13.03
N LEU A 140 19.42 -26.91 -13.18
CA LEU A 140 18.72 -26.80 -14.46
C LEU A 140 18.83 -25.39 -15.04
N GLN A 141 18.63 -24.36 -14.23
CA GLN A 141 18.79 -22.96 -14.65
C GLN A 141 20.20 -22.63 -15.11
N ALA A 142 21.22 -23.30 -14.56
CA ALA A 142 22.61 -23.12 -14.95
C ALA A 142 23.00 -23.90 -16.23
N LEU A 143 22.14 -24.80 -16.72
CA LEU A 143 22.39 -25.49 -17.98
C LEU A 143 22.24 -24.52 -19.15
N ARG A 144 23.03 -24.75 -20.20
CA ARG A 144 22.91 -24.05 -21.48
C ARG A 144 21.51 -24.15 -22.09
N PHE A 145 20.87 -25.31 -21.89
CA PHE A 145 19.51 -25.62 -22.30
C PHE A 145 18.75 -25.96 -21.04
N ASN A 146 17.94 -25.03 -20.58
CA ASN A 146 17.22 -25.11 -19.31
C ASN A 146 15.71 -25.38 -19.53
N GLY A 147 15.26 -25.40 -20.79
CA GLY A 147 13.88 -25.66 -21.17
C GLY A 147 12.92 -24.49 -20.97
N ASP A 148 13.43 -23.26 -20.90
CA ASP A 148 12.61 -22.05 -20.81
C ASP A 148 12.07 -21.56 -22.17
N GLY A 149 12.50 -22.18 -23.26
CA GLY A 149 12.13 -21.83 -24.63
C GLY A 149 12.82 -20.57 -25.14
N VAL A 150 13.84 -20.07 -24.44
CA VAL A 150 14.57 -18.84 -24.76
C VAL A 150 16.02 -19.18 -25.11
N VAL A 151 16.44 -18.80 -26.32
CA VAL A 151 17.84 -18.93 -26.75
C VAL A 151 18.50 -17.55 -26.82
N ASN A 152 19.72 -17.46 -26.30
CA ASN A 152 20.50 -16.24 -26.30
C ASN A 152 21.85 -16.44 -27.00
N ALA A 153 22.65 -15.38 -27.12
CA ALA A 153 23.95 -15.45 -27.78
C ALA A 153 24.92 -16.44 -27.11
N ALA A 154 24.81 -16.68 -25.80
CA ALA A 154 25.62 -17.67 -25.09
C ALA A 154 25.20 -19.10 -25.44
N THR A 155 23.93 -19.33 -25.75
CA THR A 155 23.41 -20.63 -26.23
C THR A 155 24.04 -21.07 -27.55
N ALA A 156 24.71 -20.20 -28.32
CA ALA A 156 25.35 -20.55 -29.59
C ALA A 156 26.78 -21.15 -29.45
N GLU A 157 27.31 -21.35 -28.24
CA GLU A 157 28.57 -22.08 -27.98
C GLU A 157 29.79 -21.66 -28.84
N GLY A 158 29.97 -20.35 -29.05
CA GLY A 158 31.12 -19.82 -29.78
C GLY A 158 30.96 -19.77 -31.30
N ASP A 159 29.81 -20.17 -31.85
CA ASP A 159 29.42 -19.80 -33.21
C ASP A 159 29.06 -18.30 -33.25
N THR A 160 30.05 -17.49 -33.64
CA THR A 160 29.90 -16.03 -33.72
C THR A 160 28.83 -15.60 -34.72
N ALA A 161 28.59 -16.40 -35.77
CA ALA A 161 27.62 -16.06 -36.80
C ALA A 161 26.19 -16.31 -36.31
N LEU A 162 25.96 -17.44 -35.63
CA LEU A 162 24.67 -17.76 -35.02
C LEU A 162 24.37 -16.84 -33.83
N ALA A 163 25.36 -16.55 -32.98
CA ALA A 163 25.21 -15.57 -31.90
C ALA A 163 24.86 -14.17 -32.43
N GLY A 164 25.51 -13.74 -33.52
CA GLY A 164 25.19 -12.48 -34.20
C GLY A 164 23.79 -12.45 -34.79
N LEU A 165 23.31 -13.57 -35.33
CA LEU A 165 21.94 -13.70 -35.80
C LEU A 165 20.93 -13.57 -34.66
N ILE A 166 21.13 -14.28 -33.54
CA ILE A 166 20.26 -14.20 -32.37
C ILE A 166 20.17 -12.77 -31.85
N ALA A 167 21.33 -12.08 -31.72
CA ALA A 167 21.37 -10.68 -31.30
C ALA A 167 20.62 -9.75 -32.27
N ARG A 168 20.74 -9.97 -33.58
CA ARG A 168 19.99 -9.20 -34.59
C ARG A 168 18.48 -9.42 -34.47
N ILE A 169 18.03 -10.67 -34.29
CA ILE A 169 16.60 -10.96 -34.11
C ILE A 169 16.10 -10.28 -32.84
N GLN A 170 16.88 -10.33 -31.75
CA GLN A 170 16.56 -9.67 -30.49
C GLN A 170 16.41 -8.15 -30.63
N GLU A 171 17.27 -7.50 -31.41
CA GLU A 171 17.21 -6.05 -31.66
C GLU A 171 15.97 -5.66 -32.48
N LEU A 172 15.60 -6.46 -33.49
CA LEU A 172 14.54 -6.13 -34.44
C LEU A 172 13.14 -6.56 -33.98
N TYR A 173 13.02 -7.71 -33.31
CA TYR A 173 11.74 -8.33 -32.89
C TYR A 173 11.53 -8.28 -31.37
N GLY A 174 12.48 -7.69 -30.64
CA GLY A 174 12.49 -7.57 -29.18
C GLY A 174 13.02 -8.82 -28.47
N ALA A 175 13.24 -8.70 -27.16
CA ALA A 175 13.73 -9.78 -26.33
C ALA A 175 12.62 -10.39 -25.46
N VAL A 176 12.83 -11.63 -25.00
CA VAL A 176 12.08 -12.28 -23.92
C VAL A 176 13.06 -12.59 -22.80
N ASP A 177 12.67 -12.34 -21.56
CA ASP A 177 13.50 -12.69 -20.40
C ASP A 177 13.49 -14.21 -20.19
N GLY A 178 14.68 -14.82 -20.21
CA GLY A 178 14.88 -16.21 -19.84
C GLY A 178 14.72 -16.43 -18.32
N HIS A 179 14.53 -17.68 -17.92
CA HIS A 179 14.45 -18.06 -16.50
C HIS A 179 15.80 -17.91 -15.77
N ASP A 180 16.90 -17.82 -16.52
CA ASP A 180 18.25 -17.52 -16.06
C ASP A 180 18.52 -16.00 -15.88
N GLY A 181 17.54 -15.15 -16.21
CA GLY A 181 17.66 -13.70 -16.17
C GLY A 181 18.46 -13.11 -17.35
N VAL A 182 18.77 -13.91 -18.37
CA VAL A 182 19.43 -13.45 -19.59
C VAL A 182 18.37 -13.27 -20.69
N PRO A 183 18.20 -12.07 -21.24
CA PRO A 183 17.23 -11.85 -22.30
C PRO A 183 17.69 -12.51 -23.61
N GLY A 184 16.76 -13.14 -24.31
CA GLY A 184 17.00 -13.84 -25.58
C GLY A 184 15.80 -13.77 -26.53
N ILE A 185 15.69 -14.74 -27.41
CA ILE A 185 14.59 -14.88 -28.37
C ILE A 185 13.85 -16.20 -28.17
N ASP A 186 12.54 -16.17 -28.35
CA ASP A 186 11.69 -17.37 -28.34
C ASP A 186 11.44 -17.88 -29.77
N ARG A 187 10.79 -19.04 -29.87
CA ARG A 187 10.41 -19.65 -31.16
C ARG A 187 9.55 -18.72 -32.02
N ALA A 188 8.62 -17.98 -31.41
CA ALA A 188 7.72 -17.09 -32.14
C ALA A 188 8.49 -15.96 -32.85
N LYS A 189 9.49 -15.37 -32.20
CA LYS A 189 10.35 -14.34 -32.80
C LYS A 189 11.24 -14.90 -33.90
N ALA A 190 11.81 -16.09 -33.69
CA ALA A 190 12.60 -16.76 -34.72
C ALA A 190 11.76 -17.05 -35.97
N GLU A 191 10.54 -17.58 -35.80
CA GLU A 191 9.62 -17.86 -36.91
C GLU A 191 9.17 -16.58 -37.63
N ALA A 192 8.89 -15.50 -36.90
CA ALA A 192 8.55 -14.20 -37.50
C ALA A 192 9.69 -13.64 -38.37
N PHE A 193 10.94 -13.72 -37.89
CA PHE A 193 12.11 -13.31 -38.67
C PHE A 193 12.25 -14.09 -39.99
N TRP A 194 12.09 -15.42 -39.94
CA TRP A 194 12.18 -16.25 -41.15
C TRP A 194 11.00 -15.99 -42.09
N ALA A 195 9.78 -15.79 -41.58
CA ALA A 195 8.62 -15.45 -42.39
C ALA A 195 8.85 -14.15 -43.18
N ASP A 196 9.36 -13.11 -42.52
CA ASP A 196 9.67 -11.82 -43.16
C ASP A 196 10.77 -11.95 -44.23
N LEU A 197 11.83 -12.75 -43.98
CA LEU A 197 12.86 -13.04 -44.99
C LEU A 197 12.28 -13.75 -46.23
N HIS A 198 11.37 -14.71 -46.04
CA HIS A 198 10.72 -15.40 -47.16
C HIS A 198 9.78 -14.47 -47.94
N SER A 199 9.06 -13.58 -47.25
CA SER A 199 8.25 -12.54 -47.91
C SER A 199 9.11 -11.59 -48.76
N LEU A 200 10.27 -11.17 -48.24
CA LEU A 200 11.22 -10.35 -48.99
C LEU A 200 11.85 -11.10 -50.17
N GLN A 201 12.21 -12.37 -50.01
CA GLN A 201 12.71 -13.20 -51.10
C GLN A 201 11.67 -13.33 -52.22
N THR A 202 10.41 -13.56 -51.86
CA THR A 202 9.30 -13.66 -52.82
C THR A 202 9.11 -12.34 -53.57
N TRP A 203 9.19 -11.21 -52.85
CA TRP A 203 9.13 -9.88 -53.43
C TRP A 203 10.32 -9.61 -54.39
N PHE A 204 11.55 -9.97 -54.01
CA PHE A 204 12.72 -9.84 -54.90
C PHE A 204 12.61 -10.73 -56.15
N ALA A 205 12.06 -11.93 -56.03
CA ALA A 205 11.85 -12.83 -57.17
C ALA A 205 10.87 -12.27 -58.22
N GLN A 206 9.77 -11.65 -57.78
CA GLN A 206 8.81 -11.00 -58.69
C GLN A 206 9.47 -9.93 -59.57
N ALA A 207 10.49 -9.27 -59.05
CA ALA A 207 11.18 -8.19 -59.72
C ALA A 207 11.97 -8.63 -60.97
N ALA A 208 12.33 -9.92 -61.06
CA ALA A 208 12.95 -10.48 -62.26
C ALA A 208 11.95 -10.62 -63.42
N GLU A 209 10.67 -10.77 -63.11
CA GLU A 209 9.59 -11.00 -64.08
C GLU A 209 8.96 -9.69 -64.59
N LEU A 210 9.02 -8.62 -63.79
CA LEU A 210 8.29 -7.36 -64.02
C LEU A 210 8.84 -6.48 -65.16
N GLY A 211 9.99 -6.81 -65.73
CA GLY A 211 10.50 -6.21 -66.97
C GLY A 211 10.44 -4.68 -66.99
N CYS A 212 11.13 -4.00 -66.07
CA CYS A 212 11.21 -2.54 -66.09
C CYS A 212 11.74 -2.05 -67.46
N HIS A 213 10.98 -1.15 -68.12
CA HIS A 213 11.28 -0.67 -69.48
C HIS A 213 12.62 0.09 -69.59
N LEU A 214 13.16 0.58 -68.47
CA LEU A 214 14.49 1.16 -68.38
C LEU A 214 15.54 0.10 -68.01
N GLN A 215 16.63 0.05 -68.78
CA GLN A 215 17.80 -0.78 -68.50
C GLN A 215 19.01 0.11 -68.18
N PRO A 216 19.85 -0.26 -67.20
CA PRO A 216 19.75 -1.43 -66.32
C PRO A 216 18.67 -1.26 -65.23
N ARG A 217 18.20 -2.38 -64.65
CA ARG A 217 17.15 -2.40 -63.60
C ARG A 217 17.42 -1.46 -62.42
N ALA A 218 18.68 -1.31 -62.00
CA ALA A 218 19.05 -0.38 -60.92
C ALA A 218 18.64 1.06 -61.25
N LEU A 219 18.79 1.47 -62.52
CA LEU A 219 18.42 2.78 -63.01
C LEU A 219 16.89 2.92 -63.09
N ALA A 220 16.16 1.87 -63.50
CA ALA A 220 14.69 1.90 -63.47
C ALA A 220 14.11 2.02 -62.05
N LEU A 221 14.71 1.37 -61.06
CA LEU A 221 14.31 1.48 -59.66
C LEU A 221 14.64 2.87 -59.09
N ALA A 222 15.82 3.41 -59.41
CA ALA A 222 16.18 4.79 -59.04
C ALA A 222 15.22 5.82 -59.68
N ALA A 223 14.87 5.63 -60.96
CA ALA A 223 13.90 6.45 -61.66
C ALA A 223 12.50 6.37 -61.02
N ALA A 224 12.02 5.17 -60.71
CA ALA A 224 10.72 4.95 -60.06
C ALA A 224 10.69 5.58 -58.65
N GLY A 225 11.77 5.45 -57.87
CA GLY A 225 11.92 6.11 -56.58
C GLY A 225 11.90 7.64 -56.69
N ALA A 226 12.60 8.20 -57.67
CA ALA A 226 12.62 9.64 -57.93
C ALA A 226 11.25 10.16 -58.36
N VAL A 227 10.52 9.42 -59.20
CA VAL A 227 9.12 9.73 -59.56
C VAL A 227 8.22 9.67 -58.32
N ASN A 228 8.28 8.59 -57.54
CA ASN A 228 7.47 8.44 -56.31
C ASN A 228 7.66 9.61 -55.34
N ALA A 229 8.90 10.09 -55.18
CA ALA A 229 9.22 11.17 -54.26
C ALA A 229 8.54 12.51 -54.60
N VAL A 230 8.31 12.79 -55.89
CA VAL A 230 7.77 14.08 -56.35
C VAL A 230 6.37 13.99 -56.96
N GLN A 231 5.87 12.77 -57.19
CA GLN A 231 4.69 12.53 -58.01
C GLN A 231 3.46 13.34 -57.56
N ALA A 232 3.15 13.31 -56.27
CA ALA A 232 2.00 14.04 -55.72
C ALA A 232 2.09 15.55 -55.98
N LYS A 233 3.28 16.15 -55.88
CA LYS A 233 3.49 17.59 -56.09
C LYS A 233 3.54 17.97 -57.57
N VAL A 234 4.07 17.09 -58.42
CA VAL A 234 4.06 17.30 -59.87
C VAL A 234 2.63 17.19 -60.42
N ASP A 235 1.87 16.21 -59.96
CA ASP A 235 0.45 16.06 -60.30
C ASP A 235 -0.39 17.25 -59.80
N ASP A 236 -0.15 17.74 -58.56
CA ASP A 236 -0.76 18.97 -58.02
C ASP A 236 -0.40 20.20 -58.88
N PHE A 237 0.87 20.36 -59.26
CA PHE A 237 1.31 21.47 -60.11
C PHE A 237 0.55 21.49 -61.45
N PHE A 238 0.50 20.37 -62.18
CA PHE A 238 -0.24 20.30 -63.43
C PHE A 238 -1.76 20.49 -63.23
N ALA A 239 -2.33 19.99 -62.13
CA ALA A 239 -3.74 20.24 -61.79
C ALA A 239 -4.04 21.73 -61.58
N ARG A 240 -3.18 22.45 -60.86
CA ARG A 240 -3.30 23.92 -60.65
C ARG A 240 -3.15 24.68 -61.96
N THR A 241 -2.19 24.30 -62.79
CA THR A 241 -2.01 24.89 -64.12
C THR A 241 -3.24 24.70 -65.02
N ARG A 242 -3.86 23.52 -65.02
CA ARG A 242 -5.13 23.27 -65.74
C ARG A 242 -6.26 24.15 -65.23
N LEU A 243 -6.33 24.39 -63.92
CA LEU A 243 -7.34 25.28 -63.33
C LEU A 243 -7.13 26.75 -63.76
N VAL A 244 -5.87 27.20 -63.87
CA VAL A 244 -5.54 28.53 -64.40
C VAL A 244 -5.86 28.66 -65.89
N GLU A 245 -5.65 27.61 -66.67
CA GLU A 245 -6.03 27.56 -68.08
C GLU A 245 -7.56 27.62 -68.26
N PHE A 246 -8.30 26.95 -67.38
CA PHE A 246 -9.77 26.96 -67.38
C PHE A 246 -10.34 28.33 -66.98
N ASP A 247 -9.83 28.94 -65.91
CA ASP A 247 -10.20 30.29 -65.46
C ASP A 247 -8.96 31.07 -65.03
N ALA A 248 -8.66 32.15 -65.76
CA ALA A 248 -7.52 33.01 -65.47
C ALA A 248 -7.59 33.66 -64.08
N ASN A 249 -8.78 33.80 -63.49
CA ASN A 249 -8.96 34.31 -62.13
C ASN A 249 -8.34 33.38 -61.06
N ALA A 250 -8.16 32.09 -61.36
CA ALA A 250 -7.52 31.14 -60.46
C ALA A 250 -6.01 31.35 -60.31
N ARG A 251 -5.36 32.13 -61.19
CA ARG A 251 -3.90 32.33 -61.18
C ARG A 251 -3.39 33.01 -59.90
N ALA A 252 -4.07 34.06 -59.46
CA ALA A 252 -3.69 34.81 -58.26
C ALA A 252 -3.82 33.98 -56.97
N PRO A 253 -4.95 33.32 -56.67
CA PRO A 253 -5.10 32.54 -55.42
C PRO A 253 -4.30 31.23 -55.38
N LEU A 254 -3.89 30.67 -56.53
CA LEU A 254 -3.09 29.43 -56.57
C LEU A 254 -1.58 29.66 -56.44
N ASN A 255 -1.14 30.91 -56.50
CA ASN A 255 0.22 31.34 -56.20
C ASN A 255 0.26 32.05 -54.83
N PRO A 256 1.42 32.10 -54.16
CA PRO A 256 1.51 32.72 -52.84
C PRO A 256 1.25 34.24 -52.93
N THR A 257 0.46 34.77 -51.99
CA THR A 257 0.18 36.20 -51.87
C THR A 257 1.34 36.93 -51.21
N GLU A 258 1.38 38.26 -51.33
CA GLU A 258 2.36 39.11 -50.63
C GLU A 258 2.32 38.89 -49.10
N GLU A 259 1.12 38.78 -48.54
CA GLU A 259 0.92 38.47 -47.11
C GLU A 259 1.46 37.07 -46.75
N GLY A 260 1.28 36.08 -47.64
CA GLY A 260 1.83 34.74 -47.46
C GLY A 260 3.37 34.72 -47.45
N TYR A 261 4.01 35.50 -48.33
CA TYR A 261 5.47 35.66 -48.30
C TYR A 261 5.96 36.45 -47.09
N ALA A 262 5.23 37.48 -46.66
CA ALA A 262 5.56 38.23 -45.46
C ALA A 262 5.52 37.35 -44.20
N ALA A 263 4.53 36.44 -44.11
CA ALA A 263 4.44 35.47 -43.03
C ALA A 263 5.61 34.46 -43.03
N LEU A 264 6.05 34.00 -44.20
CA LEU A 264 7.22 33.13 -44.34
C LEU A 264 8.52 33.86 -43.98
N GLY A 265 8.67 35.13 -44.39
CA GLY A 265 9.85 35.96 -44.13
C GLY A 265 10.04 36.34 -42.66
N ALA A 266 9.02 36.14 -41.81
CA ALA A 266 9.13 36.32 -40.36
C ALA A 266 9.85 35.15 -39.67
N GLN A 267 10.10 34.04 -40.37
CA GLN A 267 10.79 32.85 -39.87
C GLN A 267 12.14 32.68 -40.56
N VAL A 268 13.05 31.93 -39.93
CA VAL A 268 14.31 31.52 -40.58
C VAL A 268 13.97 30.53 -41.70
N LEU A 269 14.19 30.93 -42.95
CA LEU A 269 13.93 30.09 -44.11
C LEU A 269 15.02 29.04 -44.27
N SER A 270 14.61 27.78 -44.39
CA SER A 270 15.47 26.64 -44.70
C SER A 270 14.86 25.82 -45.82
N ASN A 271 15.68 25.29 -46.73
CA ASN A 271 15.23 24.41 -47.80
C ASN A 271 14.55 23.12 -47.27
N ALA A 272 14.68 22.80 -45.99
CA ALA A 272 13.99 21.67 -45.35
C ALA A 272 12.68 22.06 -44.64
N SER A 273 12.24 23.32 -44.71
CA SER A 273 11.03 23.77 -44.00
C SER A 273 9.75 23.28 -44.68
N GLU A 274 8.82 22.75 -43.88
CA GLU A 274 7.50 22.29 -44.34
C GLU A 274 6.69 23.42 -44.99
N SER A 275 6.83 24.65 -44.47
CA SER A 275 6.14 25.83 -44.98
C SER A 275 6.59 26.22 -46.39
N LEU A 276 7.87 26.05 -46.72
CA LEU A 276 8.35 26.19 -48.10
C LEU A 276 7.95 24.97 -48.96
N ALA A 277 7.99 23.75 -48.43
CA ALA A 277 7.57 22.56 -49.16
C ALA A 277 6.07 22.58 -49.55
N ALA A 278 5.24 23.28 -48.77
CA ALA A 278 3.82 23.47 -49.05
C ALA A 278 3.56 24.33 -50.31
N LEU A 279 4.46 25.26 -50.66
CA LEU A 279 4.31 26.10 -51.84
C LEU A 279 4.34 25.28 -53.15
N PRO A 280 3.76 25.79 -54.26
CA PRO A 280 3.85 25.13 -55.57
C PRO A 280 5.29 24.83 -55.99
N LEU A 281 5.50 23.81 -56.84
CA LEU A 281 6.85 23.42 -57.31
C LEU A 281 7.53 24.51 -58.16
N ALA A 282 6.75 25.29 -58.88
CA ALA A 282 7.16 26.45 -59.65
C ALA A 282 5.99 27.43 -59.72
N ALA A 283 6.20 28.62 -60.27
CA ALA A 283 5.10 29.56 -60.49
C ALA A 283 3.99 28.92 -61.31
N VAL A 284 2.76 28.92 -60.79
CA VAL A 284 1.61 28.32 -61.48
C VAL A 284 1.17 29.26 -62.58
N THR A 285 1.50 28.90 -63.81
CA THR A 285 1.04 29.51 -65.05
C THR A 285 0.02 28.60 -65.73
N GLY A 286 -0.82 29.13 -66.62
CA GLY A 286 -1.68 28.29 -67.48
C GLY A 286 -0.89 27.44 -68.49
N GLU A 287 0.42 27.64 -68.58
CA GLU A 287 1.34 26.83 -69.38
C GLU A 287 1.69 25.52 -68.67
N ARG A 288 1.38 24.39 -69.31
CA ARG A 288 1.57 23.01 -68.81
C ARG A 288 3.04 22.54 -68.90
N SER A 289 3.93 23.32 -68.31
CA SER A 289 5.38 23.11 -68.37
C SER A 289 6.02 23.33 -67.00
N LEU A 290 6.61 22.28 -66.43
CA LEU A 290 7.30 22.32 -65.14
C LEU A 290 8.81 22.55 -65.36
N PRO A 291 9.41 23.66 -64.90
CA PRO A 291 10.86 23.80 -64.87
C PRO A 291 11.48 22.80 -63.89
N LEU A 292 12.64 22.23 -64.25
CA LEU A 292 13.36 21.24 -63.41
C LEU A 292 14.61 21.80 -62.73
N VAL A 293 15.11 22.96 -63.19
CA VAL A 293 16.42 23.49 -62.76
C VAL A 293 16.30 24.88 -62.14
N ASN A 294 15.80 25.85 -62.92
CA ASN A 294 15.71 27.25 -62.48
C ASN A 294 14.25 27.63 -62.21
N GLY A 295 14.02 28.51 -61.23
CA GLY A 295 12.67 28.98 -60.90
C GLY A 295 11.79 27.93 -60.21
N VAL A 296 12.41 26.92 -59.60
CA VAL A 296 11.75 25.88 -58.81
C VAL A 296 11.76 26.24 -57.32
N ASN A 297 10.81 25.67 -56.60
CA ASN A 297 10.73 25.78 -55.15
C ASN A 297 12.01 25.22 -54.49
N PRO A 298 12.73 26.01 -53.68
CA PRO A 298 13.98 25.59 -53.03
C PRO A 298 13.84 24.30 -52.21
N ALA A 299 12.67 24.05 -51.62
CA ALA A 299 12.43 22.85 -50.83
C ALA A 299 12.34 21.56 -51.66
N TRP A 300 12.02 21.69 -52.96
CA TRP A 300 11.88 20.58 -53.89
C TRP A 300 13.01 20.51 -54.92
N ALA A 301 13.93 21.49 -54.93
CA ALA A 301 14.99 21.59 -55.93
C ALA A 301 15.87 20.32 -56.01
N ALA A 302 16.27 19.75 -54.87
CA ALA A 302 17.06 18.52 -54.84
C ALA A 302 16.28 17.29 -55.36
N ALA A 303 15.00 17.19 -55.01
CA ALA A 303 14.13 16.10 -55.48
C ALA A 303 13.85 16.20 -56.98
N LEU A 304 13.61 17.41 -57.50
CA LEU A 304 13.45 17.68 -58.93
C LEU A 304 14.75 17.45 -59.71
N GLN A 305 15.90 17.77 -59.14
CA GLN A 305 17.19 17.43 -59.71
C GLN A 305 17.40 15.91 -59.77
N THR A 306 17.03 15.19 -58.72
CA THR A 306 17.09 13.72 -58.68
C THR A 306 16.15 13.11 -59.73
N LEU A 307 14.92 13.63 -59.86
CA LEU A 307 14.00 13.27 -60.94
C LEU A 307 14.64 13.50 -62.31
N ARG A 308 15.30 14.65 -62.50
CA ARG A 308 15.95 15.00 -63.76
C ARG A 308 17.05 14.00 -64.10
N GLU A 309 17.97 13.75 -63.18
CA GLU A 309 19.13 12.88 -63.38
C GLU A 309 18.74 11.40 -63.55
N GLN A 310 17.81 10.91 -62.73
CA GLN A 310 17.49 9.48 -62.66
C GLN A 310 16.38 9.06 -63.63
N ALA A 311 15.42 9.93 -63.95
CA ALA A 311 14.25 9.57 -64.76
C ALA A 311 14.13 10.35 -66.07
N VAL A 312 14.40 11.66 -66.08
CA VAL A 312 14.18 12.50 -67.28
C VAL A 312 15.31 12.37 -68.30
N GLN A 313 16.57 12.53 -67.86
CA GLN A 313 17.74 12.48 -68.74
C GLN A 313 17.88 11.13 -69.46
N PRO A 314 17.69 9.97 -68.82
CA PRO A 314 17.81 8.68 -69.49
C PRO A 314 16.73 8.43 -70.56
N VAL A 315 15.58 9.09 -70.45
CA VAL A 315 14.41 8.85 -71.32
C VAL A 315 14.31 9.86 -72.45
N PHE A 316 14.56 11.13 -72.13
CA PHE A 316 14.33 12.26 -73.05
C PHE A 316 15.61 13.02 -73.43
N GLY A 317 16.76 12.65 -72.87
CA GLY A 317 18.07 13.26 -73.16
C GLY A 317 18.50 14.35 -72.19
N GLU A 318 19.81 14.63 -72.17
CA GLU A 318 20.47 15.49 -71.18
C GLU A 318 20.05 16.97 -71.21
N THR A 319 19.54 17.43 -72.36
CA THR A 319 19.22 18.85 -72.61
C THR A 319 17.87 19.29 -72.08
N LEU A 320 17.02 18.37 -71.58
CA LEU A 320 15.68 18.71 -71.13
C LEU A 320 15.71 19.39 -69.75
N THR A 321 15.39 20.69 -69.72
CA THR A 321 15.33 21.51 -68.50
C THR A 321 13.90 21.83 -68.06
N VAL A 322 12.91 21.49 -68.89
CA VAL A 322 11.47 21.73 -68.66
C VAL A 322 10.71 20.48 -69.05
N LEU A 323 9.82 20.01 -68.17
CA LEU A 323 9.01 18.81 -68.36
C LEU A 323 7.57 19.18 -68.69
N SER A 324 7.05 18.69 -69.81
CA SER A 324 5.63 18.86 -70.17
C SER A 324 4.73 17.82 -69.48
N GLU A 325 3.44 18.13 -69.35
CA GLU A 325 2.45 17.18 -68.78
C GLU A 325 2.42 15.85 -69.56
N ALA A 326 2.55 15.89 -70.89
CA ALA A 326 2.57 14.69 -71.73
C ALA A 326 3.82 13.81 -71.47
N GLN A 327 5.00 14.44 -71.28
CA GLN A 327 6.23 13.73 -70.93
C GLN A 327 6.15 13.14 -69.52
N TRP A 328 5.50 13.84 -68.59
CA TRP A 328 5.25 13.34 -67.24
C TRP A 328 4.33 12.10 -67.23
N GLU A 329 3.23 12.12 -67.98
CA GLU A 329 2.37 10.94 -68.14
C GLU A 329 3.09 9.77 -68.82
N GLN A 330 3.97 10.05 -69.79
CA GLN A 330 4.81 9.04 -70.41
C GLN A 330 5.78 8.39 -69.40
N LEU A 331 6.41 9.18 -68.53
CA LEU A 331 7.28 8.66 -67.45
C LEU A 331 6.50 7.78 -66.48
N LYS A 332 5.34 8.24 -66.01
CA LYS A 332 4.47 7.46 -65.11
C LYS A 332 4.07 6.13 -65.73
N THR A 333 3.67 6.14 -67.00
CA THR A 333 3.27 4.91 -67.72
C THR A 333 4.43 3.93 -67.84
N MET A 334 5.63 4.43 -68.19
CA MET A 334 6.81 3.59 -68.40
C MET A 334 7.36 2.98 -67.10
N LEU A 335 7.20 3.67 -65.97
CA LEU A 335 7.70 3.24 -64.65
C LEU A 335 6.63 2.57 -63.78
N ALA A 336 5.38 2.49 -64.24
CA ALA A 336 4.24 1.99 -63.47
C ALA A 336 4.48 0.60 -62.84
N ASN A 337 5.04 -0.36 -63.59
CA ASN A 337 5.34 -1.70 -63.07
C ASN A 337 6.39 -1.67 -61.94
N CYS A 338 7.42 -0.83 -62.10
CA CYS A 338 8.47 -0.67 -61.09
C CYS A 338 7.92 0.05 -59.84
N GLN A 339 7.04 1.03 -60.00
CA GLN A 339 6.36 1.71 -58.89
C GLN A 339 5.42 0.77 -58.13
N GLN A 340 4.63 -0.05 -58.84
CA GLN A 340 3.76 -1.07 -58.23
C GLN A 340 4.57 -2.09 -57.43
N TRP A 341 5.70 -2.54 -57.98
CA TRP A 341 6.58 -3.45 -57.28
C TRP A 341 7.20 -2.84 -56.02
N LEU A 342 7.71 -1.59 -56.10
CA LEU A 342 8.23 -0.88 -54.93
C LEU A 342 7.14 -0.68 -53.86
N ALA A 343 5.90 -0.39 -54.26
CA ALA A 343 4.77 -0.26 -53.36
C ALA A 343 4.33 -1.59 -52.73
N ALA A 344 4.58 -2.71 -53.41
CA ALA A 344 4.31 -4.06 -52.91
C ALA A 344 5.42 -4.60 -51.98
N CYS A 345 6.47 -3.82 -51.71
CA CYS A 345 7.51 -4.21 -50.76
C CYS A 345 6.89 -4.45 -49.37
N PRO A 346 7.06 -5.65 -48.76
CA PRO A 346 6.51 -5.93 -47.45
C PRO A 346 7.17 -5.02 -46.40
N ALA A 347 6.35 -4.42 -45.54
CA ALA A 347 6.82 -3.64 -44.40
C ALA A 347 7.27 -4.58 -43.29
N THR A 348 8.58 -4.78 -43.14
CA THR A 348 9.18 -5.69 -42.16
C THR A 348 10.16 -4.95 -41.25
N PRO A 349 10.40 -5.42 -40.00
CA PRO A 349 11.43 -4.87 -39.12
C PRO A 349 12.85 -4.95 -39.69
N LEU A 350 13.08 -5.80 -40.69
CA LEU A 350 14.37 -5.98 -41.36
C LEU A 350 14.83 -4.76 -42.16
N GLY A 351 13.94 -3.80 -42.41
CA GLY A 351 14.26 -2.56 -43.11
C GLY A 351 14.76 -2.80 -44.54
N ALA A 352 15.73 -1.98 -44.97
CA ALA A 352 16.30 -2.03 -46.32
C ALA A 352 17.41 -3.09 -46.45
N ILE A 353 17.07 -4.36 -46.21
CA ILE A 353 18.00 -5.48 -46.44
C ILE A 353 18.20 -5.73 -47.94
N SER A 354 19.43 -6.05 -48.33
CA SER A 354 19.75 -6.30 -49.75
C SER A 354 19.35 -7.70 -50.21
N GLU A 355 19.06 -7.87 -51.50
CA GLU A 355 18.72 -9.17 -52.10
C GLU A 355 19.83 -10.22 -51.86
N ALA A 356 21.10 -9.81 -51.98
CA ALA A 356 22.25 -10.68 -51.74
C ALA A 356 22.31 -11.18 -50.29
N GLU A 357 21.99 -10.30 -49.32
CA GLU A 357 21.98 -10.65 -47.90
C GLU A 357 20.82 -11.58 -47.54
N VAL A 358 19.62 -11.36 -48.10
CA VAL A 358 18.48 -12.27 -47.95
C VAL A 358 18.82 -13.66 -48.49
N GLN A 359 19.42 -13.74 -49.68
CA GLN A 359 19.85 -15.01 -50.27
C GLN A 359 20.95 -15.68 -49.43
N GLN A 360 21.90 -14.91 -48.91
CA GLN A 360 22.96 -15.43 -48.03
C GLN A 360 22.37 -16.03 -46.75
N LEU A 361 21.46 -15.33 -46.07
CA LEU A 361 20.84 -15.81 -44.83
C LEU A 361 20.04 -17.09 -45.07
N LEU A 362 19.23 -17.15 -46.13
CA LEU A 362 18.43 -18.33 -46.46
C LEU A 362 19.27 -19.53 -46.92
N SER A 363 20.45 -19.31 -47.52
CA SER A 363 21.34 -20.39 -47.98
C SER A 363 22.42 -20.81 -46.96
N SER A 364 22.62 -20.03 -45.90
CA SER A 364 23.67 -20.25 -44.89
C SER A 364 23.46 -21.49 -44.00
N GLY A 365 22.25 -22.06 -43.97
CA GLY A 365 21.87 -23.12 -43.02
C GLY A 365 21.55 -22.61 -41.60
N MET A 366 21.66 -21.30 -41.33
CA MET A 366 21.40 -20.72 -40.01
C MET A 366 19.97 -20.95 -39.52
N GLN A 367 18.98 -21.04 -40.42
CA GLN A 367 17.61 -21.38 -40.05
C GLN A 367 17.53 -22.74 -39.35
N ALA A 368 18.12 -23.77 -39.96
CA ALA A 368 18.14 -25.10 -39.38
C ALA A 368 18.93 -25.14 -38.06
N ALA A 369 20.06 -24.43 -37.99
CA ALA A 369 20.87 -24.36 -36.76
C ALA A 369 20.11 -23.68 -35.61
N LEU A 370 19.42 -22.56 -35.87
CA LEU A 370 18.62 -21.87 -34.85
C LEU A 370 17.42 -22.71 -34.40
N THR A 371 16.72 -23.35 -35.34
CA THR A 371 15.62 -24.27 -35.00
C THR A 371 16.12 -25.44 -34.17
N GLN A 372 17.29 -25.99 -34.46
CA GLN A 372 17.89 -27.07 -33.67
C GLN A 372 18.20 -26.65 -32.23
N LEU A 373 18.68 -25.41 -32.00
CA LEU A 373 18.87 -24.91 -30.64
C LEU A 373 17.55 -24.83 -29.87
N LEU A 374 16.50 -24.30 -30.50
CA LEU A 374 15.17 -24.21 -29.91
C LEU A 374 14.57 -25.60 -29.63
N ASP A 375 14.71 -26.54 -30.56
CA ASP A 375 14.22 -27.92 -30.40
C ASP A 375 14.95 -28.66 -29.26
N HIS A 376 16.24 -28.39 -29.09
CA HIS A 376 17.03 -28.99 -28.01
C HIS A 376 16.69 -28.40 -26.65
N ASP A 377 16.40 -27.09 -26.58
CA ASP A 377 15.87 -26.48 -25.36
C ASP A 377 14.47 -27.01 -25.02
N ASP A 378 13.55 -27.04 -25.99
CA ASP A 378 12.20 -27.57 -25.81
C ASP A 378 12.19 -29.03 -25.32
N ALA A 379 13.22 -29.82 -25.62
CA ALA A 379 13.36 -31.19 -25.13
C ALA A 379 13.61 -31.27 -23.60
N GLU A 380 14.23 -30.25 -22.99
CA GLU A 380 14.48 -30.18 -21.55
C GLU A 380 13.30 -29.56 -20.78
N LYS A 381 12.35 -28.93 -21.48
CA LYS A 381 11.17 -28.27 -20.90
C LYS A 381 10.33 -29.20 -20.02
N GLU A 382 10.15 -30.46 -20.42
CA GLU A 382 9.38 -31.42 -19.62
C GLU A 382 10.00 -31.62 -18.23
N HIS A 383 11.33 -31.72 -18.16
CA HIS A 383 12.05 -31.88 -16.89
C HIS A 383 11.96 -30.64 -16.01
N ALA A 384 12.08 -29.45 -16.60
CA ALA A 384 11.91 -28.19 -15.87
C ALA A 384 10.49 -28.06 -15.28
N VAL A 385 9.47 -28.37 -16.07
CA VAL A 385 8.06 -28.35 -15.63
C VAL A 385 7.82 -29.33 -14.48
N GLN A 386 8.35 -30.57 -14.58
CA GLN A 386 8.18 -31.55 -13.50
C GLN A 386 8.97 -31.17 -12.24
N ALA A 387 10.17 -30.59 -12.36
CA ALA A 387 10.93 -30.11 -11.21
C ALA A 387 10.19 -28.99 -10.47
N MET A 388 9.62 -28.03 -11.20
CA MET A 388 8.77 -26.96 -10.63
C MET A 388 7.50 -27.52 -9.97
N ALA A 389 6.86 -28.51 -10.61
CA ALA A 389 5.69 -29.18 -10.04
C ALA A 389 6.06 -29.92 -8.74
N LEU A 390 7.24 -30.53 -8.67
CA LEU A 390 7.72 -31.23 -7.48
C LEU A 390 8.01 -30.24 -6.35
N GLU A 391 8.63 -29.09 -6.65
CA GLU A 391 8.82 -28.01 -5.68
C GLU A 391 7.46 -27.52 -5.15
N LYS A 392 6.50 -27.25 -6.05
CA LYS A 392 5.14 -26.83 -5.68
C LYS A 392 4.47 -27.86 -4.77
N LEU A 393 4.56 -29.15 -5.08
CA LEU A 393 3.94 -30.20 -4.26
C LEU A 393 4.55 -30.27 -2.86
N ILE A 394 5.88 -30.24 -2.73
CA ILE A 394 6.55 -30.30 -1.41
C ILE A 394 6.24 -29.05 -0.58
N ARG A 395 6.23 -27.87 -1.21
CA ARG A 395 5.83 -26.62 -0.53
C ARG A 395 4.39 -26.66 -0.05
N LEU A 396 3.47 -27.12 -0.89
CA LEU A 396 2.07 -27.29 -0.49
C LEU A 396 1.92 -28.34 0.62
N GLN A 397 2.66 -29.45 0.59
CA GLN A 397 2.70 -30.40 1.70
C GLN A 397 3.13 -29.71 3.01
N ARG A 398 4.18 -28.91 2.97
CA ARG A 398 4.73 -28.22 4.14
C ARG A 398 3.77 -27.17 4.71
N ASP A 399 3.15 -26.40 3.83
CA ASP A 399 2.58 -25.10 4.18
C ASP A 399 1.04 -25.03 4.09
N LEU A 400 0.38 -25.90 3.30
CA LEU A 400 -1.03 -25.72 2.94
C LEU A 400 -1.96 -25.78 4.15
N LEU A 401 -1.75 -26.72 5.07
CA LEU A 401 -2.55 -26.80 6.30
C LEU A 401 -2.37 -25.54 7.17
N GLU A 402 -1.15 -25.01 7.24
CA GLU A 402 -0.88 -23.78 7.97
C GLU A 402 -1.54 -22.58 7.31
N LEU A 403 -1.48 -22.48 5.98
CA LEU A 403 -2.13 -21.43 5.20
C LEU A 403 -3.65 -21.47 5.39
N LEU A 404 -4.27 -22.64 5.27
CA LEU A 404 -5.72 -22.82 5.49
C LEU A 404 -6.14 -22.42 6.90
N ASN A 405 -5.32 -22.75 7.91
CA ASN A 405 -5.57 -22.34 9.29
C ASN A 405 -5.29 -20.86 9.57
N ASN A 406 -4.55 -20.16 8.71
CA ASN A 406 -4.31 -18.72 8.77
C ASN A 406 -5.22 -17.91 7.83
N PHE A 407 -5.94 -18.56 6.93
CA PHE A 407 -6.77 -17.90 5.90
C PHE A 407 -8.26 -18.21 6.08
N VAL A 408 -8.61 -19.49 6.12
CA VAL A 408 -10.01 -19.94 6.14
C VAL A 408 -10.59 -19.90 7.56
N SER A 409 -9.85 -20.37 8.56
CA SER A 409 -10.35 -20.46 9.95
C SER A 409 -9.73 -19.46 10.92
N PHE A 410 -8.51 -18.96 10.65
CA PHE A 410 -7.70 -18.18 11.59
C PHE A 410 -7.49 -18.91 12.94
N SER A 411 -7.56 -20.23 12.95
CA SER A 411 -7.51 -21.04 14.17
C SER A 411 -6.22 -20.79 14.96
N ARG A 412 -5.09 -20.56 14.28
CA ARG A 412 -3.80 -20.24 14.92
C ARG A 412 -3.81 -18.93 15.70
N PHE A 413 -4.52 -17.91 15.22
CA PHE A 413 -4.70 -16.66 15.95
C PHE A 413 -5.45 -16.88 17.28
N TYR A 414 -6.59 -17.56 17.21
CA TYR A 414 -7.44 -17.79 18.38
C TYR A 414 -6.82 -18.80 19.37
N ARG A 415 -5.99 -19.73 18.89
CA ARG A 415 -5.23 -20.69 19.72
C ARG A 415 -3.91 -20.15 20.23
N ARG A 416 -3.47 -18.95 19.80
CA ARG A 416 -2.21 -18.32 20.21
C ARG A 416 -0.96 -19.06 19.73
N GLU A 417 -1.05 -19.68 18.55
CA GLU A 417 0.04 -20.44 17.90
C GLU A 417 0.84 -19.60 16.88
N GLY A 418 0.62 -18.28 16.88
CA GLY A 418 1.20 -17.33 15.92
C GLY A 418 0.47 -17.35 14.59
N ALA A 419 -0.22 -16.26 14.25
CA ALA A 419 -0.90 -16.11 12.97
C ALA A 419 0.00 -15.45 11.92
N ALA A 420 -0.26 -15.71 10.64
CA ALA A 420 0.52 -15.18 9.53
C ALA A 420 0.58 -13.64 9.52
N PHE A 421 -0.48 -12.95 9.93
CA PHE A 421 -0.48 -11.48 9.99
C PHE A 421 0.19 -10.89 11.25
N GLN A 422 0.62 -11.71 12.22
CA GLN A 422 1.27 -11.23 13.44
C GLN A 422 2.77 -11.08 13.22
N ALA A 423 3.25 -9.83 13.05
CA ALA A 423 4.64 -9.53 12.75
C ALA A 423 5.63 -9.79 13.92
N GLY A 424 5.13 -9.85 15.16
CA GLY A 424 5.96 -10.04 16.36
C GLY A 424 5.36 -9.47 17.64
N THR A 425 6.23 -9.14 18.60
CA THR A 425 5.84 -8.60 19.92
C THR A 425 6.48 -7.24 20.17
N LEU A 426 5.66 -6.23 20.47
CA LEU A 426 6.11 -4.90 20.89
C LEU A 426 6.16 -4.80 22.42
N PHE A 427 7.31 -4.39 22.96
CA PHE A 427 7.46 -4.03 24.37
C PHE A 427 7.48 -2.51 24.54
N LEU A 428 6.47 -1.99 25.25
CA LEU A 428 6.33 -0.56 25.49
C LEU A 428 5.59 -0.30 26.80
N ASP A 429 6.09 0.63 27.61
CA ASP A 429 5.45 1.07 28.86
C ASP A 429 5.13 -0.07 29.85
N GLY A 430 6.07 -1.00 30.02
CA GLY A 430 5.90 -2.15 30.92
C GLY A 430 4.86 -3.16 30.42
N ARG A 431 4.63 -3.23 29.11
CA ARG A 431 3.68 -4.14 28.48
C ARG A 431 4.30 -4.87 27.31
N SER A 432 3.76 -6.04 27.03
CA SER A 432 3.94 -6.73 25.76
C SER A 432 2.64 -6.68 24.95
N CYS A 433 2.75 -6.37 23.66
CA CYS A 433 1.66 -6.39 22.70
C CYS A 433 1.97 -7.41 21.61
N ASP A 434 1.17 -8.47 21.53
CA ASP A 434 1.41 -9.58 20.59
C ASP A 434 0.58 -9.45 19.31
N LEU A 435 -0.42 -8.55 19.29
CA LEU A 435 -1.14 -8.20 18.09
C LEU A 435 -0.45 -7.01 17.43
N THR A 436 0.60 -7.32 16.66
CA THR A 436 1.31 -6.37 15.82
C THR A 436 1.18 -6.78 14.36
N VAL A 437 0.90 -5.83 13.48
CA VAL A 437 0.77 -6.08 12.03
C VAL A 437 1.71 -5.13 11.30
N GLU A 438 2.38 -5.63 10.27
CA GLU A 438 3.21 -4.80 9.40
C GLU A 438 2.34 -3.97 8.46
N VAL A 439 2.72 -2.71 8.27
CA VAL A 439 1.93 -1.75 7.50
C VAL A 439 2.86 -0.98 6.56
N ALA A 440 2.52 -0.95 5.27
CA ALA A 440 3.26 -0.15 4.30
C ALA A 440 3.05 1.35 4.49
N ASP A 441 1.79 1.79 4.70
CA ASP A 441 1.43 3.19 4.96
C ASP A 441 0.53 3.33 6.20
N ALA A 442 1.11 3.90 7.27
CA ALA A 442 0.39 4.16 8.52
C ALA A 442 -0.75 5.19 8.35
N ALA A 443 -0.62 6.15 7.44
CA ALA A 443 -1.63 7.18 7.24
C ALA A 443 -2.90 6.58 6.62
N ALA A 444 -2.77 5.90 5.48
CA ALA A 444 -3.88 5.19 4.84
C ALA A 444 -4.49 4.16 5.80
N HIS A 445 -3.67 3.31 6.42
CA HIS A 445 -4.15 2.24 7.28
C HIS A 445 -4.93 2.75 8.50
N SER A 446 -4.52 3.86 9.10
CA SER A 446 -5.17 4.42 10.30
C SER A 446 -6.61 4.87 10.07
N THR A 447 -6.99 5.21 8.84
CA THR A 447 -8.36 5.67 8.53
C THR A 447 -9.39 4.54 8.68
N LEU A 448 -9.06 3.36 8.14
CA LEU A 448 -9.93 2.19 8.17
C LEU A 448 -9.83 1.47 9.53
N ALA A 449 -8.62 1.34 10.07
CA ALA A 449 -8.39 0.68 11.37
C ALA A 449 -8.99 1.45 12.56
N ALA A 450 -9.30 2.75 12.44
CA ALA A 450 -10.03 3.50 13.46
C ALA A 450 -11.42 2.88 13.78
N MET A 451 -12.02 2.17 12.83
CA MET A 451 -13.31 1.48 13.00
C MET A 451 -13.20 0.21 13.86
N ALA A 452 -11.99 -0.31 14.11
CA ALA A 452 -11.74 -1.51 14.90
C ALA A 452 -12.09 -1.39 16.39
N LYS A 453 -12.33 -0.16 16.89
CA LYS A 453 -12.63 0.17 18.30
C LYS A 453 -11.56 -0.31 19.30
N THR A 454 -10.34 -0.52 18.81
CA THR A 454 -9.17 -0.93 19.59
C THR A 454 -8.21 0.25 19.72
N TYR A 455 -7.45 0.30 20.81
CA TYR A 455 -6.39 1.31 20.98
C TYR A 455 -5.19 0.87 20.14
N LEU A 456 -4.78 1.68 19.17
CA LEU A 456 -3.73 1.31 18.22
C LEU A 456 -2.59 2.33 18.31
N ALA A 457 -1.35 1.84 18.39
CA ALA A 457 -0.15 2.66 18.24
C ALA A 457 0.61 2.25 16.99
N TYR A 458 0.82 3.21 16.11
CA TYR A 458 1.67 3.07 14.94
C TYR A 458 3.10 3.41 15.33
N CYS A 459 4.01 2.50 15.09
CA CYS A 459 5.43 2.66 15.41
C CYS A 459 6.29 2.57 14.14
N GLU A 460 7.24 3.48 14.00
CA GLU A 460 8.34 3.34 13.04
C GLU A 460 9.46 2.56 13.74
N CYS A 461 9.79 1.40 13.20
CA CYS A 461 10.84 0.49 13.65
C CYS A 461 12.09 0.69 12.80
N LYS A 462 13.24 0.90 13.45
CA LYS A 462 14.54 1.11 12.79
C LYS A 462 15.56 0.08 13.25
N ARG A 463 16.31 -0.48 12.31
CA ARG A 463 17.44 -1.39 12.58
C ARG A 463 18.42 -1.33 11.42
N GLU A 464 19.70 -1.06 11.67
CA GLU A 464 20.79 -1.12 10.67
C GLU A 464 20.48 -0.45 9.31
N GLY A 465 19.79 0.69 9.32
CA GLY A 465 19.39 1.41 8.10
C GLY A 465 18.10 0.93 7.42
N GLN A 466 17.55 -0.21 7.85
CA GLN A 466 16.23 -0.69 7.47
C GLN A 466 15.14 -0.01 8.30
N LYS A 467 13.98 0.22 7.67
CA LYS A 467 12.81 0.81 8.28
C LYS A 467 11.61 -0.08 8.03
N LYS A 468 10.85 -0.35 9.09
CA LYS A 468 9.58 -1.08 9.05
C LYS A 468 8.54 -0.27 9.82
N THR A 469 7.30 -0.27 9.35
CA THR A 469 6.21 0.38 10.09
C THR A 469 5.27 -0.69 10.58
N ILE A 470 4.92 -0.63 11.86
CA ILE A 470 4.02 -1.59 12.49
C ILE A 470 2.86 -0.86 13.16
N VAL A 471 1.72 -1.55 13.26
CA VAL A 471 0.62 -1.16 14.13
C VAL A 471 0.50 -2.18 15.26
N ALA A 472 0.55 -1.70 16.50
CA ALA A 472 0.38 -2.52 17.70
C ALA A 472 -0.95 -2.23 18.37
N ALA A 473 -1.72 -3.28 18.67
CA ALA A 473 -2.98 -3.17 19.38
C ALA A 473 -2.80 -3.31 20.90
N PHE A 474 -3.17 -2.25 21.62
CA PHE A 474 -3.19 -2.23 23.09
C PHE A 474 -4.58 -2.61 23.58
N THR A 475 -4.69 -3.83 24.08
CA THR A 475 -5.98 -4.39 24.53
C THR A 475 -6.10 -4.43 26.06
N ALA A 476 -5.03 -4.15 26.80
CA ALA A 476 -4.96 -4.09 28.26
C ALA A 476 -3.98 -3.00 28.77
N GLY A 477 -4.13 -2.60 30.03
CA GLY A 477 -3.36 -1.55 30.69
C GLY A 477 -4.01 -0.16 30.67
N ASP A 478 -3.34 0.82 31.26
CA ASP A 478 -3.71 2.25 31.26
C ASP A 478 -3.29 2.95 29.96
N VAL A 479 -3.68 4.19 29.69
CA VAL A 479 -3.29 4.88 28.42
C VAL A 479 -2.53 6.17 28.67
N ASP A 480 -2.28 6.51 29.93
CA ASP A 480 -1.82 7.83 30.36
C ASP A 480 -0.41 8.17 29.82
N PHE A 481 0.38 7.15 29.52
CA PHE A 481 1.79 7.26 29.18
C PHE A 481 2.10 6.86 27.72
N LEU A 482 1.07 6.73 26.87
CA LEU A 482 1.20 6.50 25.44
C LEU A 482 1.08 7.83 24.71
N PHE A 483 2.20 8.36 24.22
CA PHE A 483 2.25 9.59 23.44
C PHE A 483 3.20 9.45 22.25
N VAL A 484 2.94 10.23 21.20
CA VAL A 484 3.78 10.28 20.00
C VAL A 484 5.21 10.68 20.38
N GLY A 485 6.21 10.00 19.82
CA GLY A 485 7.63 10.16 20.12
C GLY A 485 8.16 9.28 21.24
N ARG A 486 7.32 8.46 21.89
CA ARG A 486 7.78 7.49 22.88
C ARG A 486 8.45 6.29 22.20
N ASN A 487 9.57 5.86 22.76
CA ASN A 487 10.32 4.70 22.28
C ASN A 487 9.90 3.41 23.00
N GLY A 488 10.03 2.30 22.29
CA GLY A 488 9.88 0.92 22.76
C GLY A 488 10.78 0.00 21.94
N VAL A 489 10.70 -1.30 22.22
CA VAL A 489 11.48 -2.33 21.52
C VAL A 489 10.53 -3.31 20.87
N PHE A 490 10.67 -3.53 19.57
CA PHE A 490 9.89 -4.51 18.82
C PHE A 490 10.76 -5.73 18.52
N TYR A 491 10.25 -6.92 18.81
CA TYR A 491 10.87 -8.17 18.39
C TYR A 491 10.05 -8.77 17.25
N ASP A 492 10.68 -9.02 16.12
CA ASP A 492 10.05 -9.76 15.02
C ASP A 492 9.94 -11.27 15.34
N ARG A 493 9.31 -12.05 14.46
CA ARG A 493 9.20 -13.51 14.63
C ARG A 493 10.55 -14.24 14.53
N ALA A 494 11.56 -13.63 13.92
CA ALA A 494 12.92 -14.16 13.87
C ALA A 494 13.71 -13.86 15.15
N GLY A 495 13.13 -13.10 16.10
CA GLY A 495 13.75 -12.73 17.37
C GLY A 495 14.70 -11.54 17.28
N ASN A 496 14.73 -10.82 16.16
CA ASN A 496 15.53 -9.62 16.01
C ASN A 496 14.88 -8.44 16.74
N ASP A 497 15.70 -7.61 17.37
CA ASP A 497 15.30 -6.38 18.05
C ASP A 497 15.30 -5.18 17.10
N TRP A 498 14.25 -4.37 17.21
CA TRP A 498 14.04 -3.15 16.45
C TRP A 498 13.70 -1.99 17.39
N ASP A 499 14.31 -0.83 17.16
CA ASP A 499 13.98 0.40 17.88
C ASP A 499 12.65 0.94 17.37
N ALA A 500 11.61 0.85 18.18
CA ALA A 500 10.25 1.27 17.82
C ALA A 500 9.95 2.66 18.39
N THR A 501 9.52 3.61 17.56
CA THR A 501 9.08 4.94 18.00
C THR A 501 7.63 5.17 17.62
N ILE A 502 6.77 5.57 18.56
CA ILE A 502 5.36 5.87 18.28
C ILE A 502 5.26 7.10 17.37
N VAL A 503 4.65 6.95 16.20
CA VAL A 503 4.40 8.04 15.24
C VAL A 503 2.95 8.53 15.31
N LYS A 504 2.00 7.62 15.55
CA LYS A 504 0.56 7.95 15.56
C LYS A 504 -0.20 7.05 16.53
N LEU A 505 -1.24 7.60 17.15
CA LEU A 505 -2.10 6.91 18.11
C LEU A 505 -3.57 7.02 17.69
N ILE A 506 -4.33 5.95 17.90
CA ILE A 506 -5.79 5.92 17.79
C ILE A 506 -6.35 5.61 19.16
N ASP A 507 -7.04 6.60 19.73
CA ASP A 507 -7.55 6.52 21.09
C ASP A 507 -8.90 5.77 21.17
N ASN A 508 -8.89 4.61 21.82
CA ASN A 508 -10.09 3.85 22.21
C ASN A 508 -9.94 3.27 23.62
N PRO A 509 -11.04 3.02 24.36
CA PRO A 509 -10.92 2.51 25.73
C PRO A 509 -10.23 1.13 25.77
N THR A 510 -9.21 0.99 26.62
CA THR A 510 -8.49 -0.27 26.86
C THR A 510 -9.21 -1.17 27.87
N SER A 511 -9.82 -0.59 28.90
CA SER A 511 -10.56 -1.29 29.96
C SER A 511 -11.72 -0.47 30.55
N ILE A 512 -12.68 -1.15 31.19
CA ILE A 512 -13.82 -0.50 31.88
C ILE A 512 -13.34 0.34 33.06
N GLY A 513 -12.33 -0.14 33.80
CA GLY A 513 -11.75 0.58 34.94
C GLY A 513 -11.10 1.91 34.53
N GLN A 514 -10.42 1.95 33.38
CA GLN A 514 -9.90 3.21 32.84
C GLN A 514 -11.03 4.18 32.46
N ALA A 515 -12.13 3.66 31.90
CA ALA A 515 -13.27 4.48 31.52
C ALA A 515 -13.96 5.13 32.73
N PHE A 516 -13.96 4.49 33.90
CA PHE A 516 -14.49 5.05 35.15
C PHE A 516 -13.81 6.37 35.54
N PHE A 517 -12.47 6.41 35.48
CA PHE A 517 -11.70 7.60 35.86
C PHE A 517 -11.54 8.63 34.73
N SER A 518 -11.90 8.27 33.49
CA SER A 518 -11.69 9.14 32.33
C SER A 518 -12.36 10.53 32.42
N PRO A 519 -13.60 10.71 32.94
CA PRO A 519 -14.21 12.02 33.02
C PRO A 519 -13.50 12.93 34.03
N TYR A 520 -13.08 12.36 35.16
CA TYR A 520 -12.35 13.08 36.21
C TYR A 520 -10.98 13.54 35.72
N LYS A 521 -10.24 12.69 35.00
CA LYS A 521 -8.95 13.06 34.39
C LYS A 521 -9.10 14.18 33.36
N LYS A 522 -10.12 14.11 32.50
CA LYS A 522 -10.41 15.18 31.51
C LYS A 522 -10.73 16.50 32.19
N PHE A 523 -11.48 16.47 33.30
CA PHE A 523 -11.79 17.66 34.09
C PHE A 523 -10.54 18.26 34.73
N LEU A 524 -9.67 17.43 35.33
CA LEU A 524 -8.38 17.88 35.88
C LEU A 524 -7.50 18.51 34.80
N ARG A 525 -7.38 17.88 33.63
CA ARG A 525 -6.63 18.45 32.50
C ARG A 525 -7.22 19.77 32.01
N MET A 526 -8.55 19.91 31.98
CA MET A 526 -9.21 21.17 31.67
C MET A 526 -8.89 22.27 32.70
N ILE A 527 -8.84 21.92 34.00
CA ILE A 527 -8.41 22.85 35.06
C ILE A 527 -6.94 23.23 34.85
N GLU A 528 -6.06 22.26 34.61
CA GLU A 528 -4.64 22.54 34.32
C GLU A 528 -4.47 23.44 33.11
N GLU A 529 -5.20 23.21 32.01
CA GLU A 529 -5.18 24.05 30.81
C GLU A 529 -5.73 25.46 31.09
N GLN A 530 -6.77 25.58 31.93
CA GLN A 530 -7.29 26.89 32.35
C GLN A 530 -6.32 27.63 33.28
N VAL A 531 -5.65 26.93 34.19
CA VAL A 531 -4.62 27.48 35.07
C VAL A 531 -3.39 27.87 34.26
N ALA A 532 -2.96 27.06 33.30
CA ALA A 532 -1.85 27.35 32.39
C ALA A 532 -2.18 28.55 31.49
N LYS A 533 -3.40 28.63 30.92
CA LYS A 533 -3.86 29.81 30.18
C LYS A 533 -3.93 31.06 31.06
N HIS A 534 -4.35 30.93 32.32
CA HIS A 534 -4.40 32.04 33.27
C HIS A 534 -3.00 32.48 33.73
N ALA A 535 -2.05 31.53 33.86
CA ALA A 535 -0.65 31.81 34.15
C ALA A 535 0.03 32.49 32.96
N ALA A 536 -0.23 32.05 31.73
CA ALA A 536 0.25 32.70 30.51
C ALA A 536 -0.32 34.13 30.37
N ALA A 537 -1.61 34.32 30.60
CA ALA A 537 -2.24 35.65 30.58
C ALA A 537 -1.71 36.59 31.67
N LYS A 538 -1.37 36.08 32.86
CA LYS A 538 -0.68 36.86 33.90
C LYS A 538 0.76 37.20 33.52
N ASN A 539 1.45 36.32 32.80
CA ASN A 539 2.81 36.57 32.33
C ASN A 539 2.82 37.64 31.21
N ASP A 540 1.80 37.71 30.36
CA ASP A 540 1.63 38.77 29.37
C ASP A 540 1.39 40.15 30.02
N VAL A 541 0.59 40.22 31.09
CA VAL A 541 0.37 41.47 31.86
C VAL A 541 1.66 41.91 32.56
N VAL A 542 2.46 40.97 33.08
CA VAL A 542 3.77 41.26 33.70
C VAL A 542 4.80 41.71 32.65
N ASN A 543 4.87 41.05 31.49
CA ASN A 543 5.76 41.45 30.39
C ASN A 543 5.39 42.83 29.82
N THR A 544 4.10 43.14 29.70
CA THR A 544 3.62 44.47 29.28
C THR A 544 3.97 45.55 30.31
N SER A 545 3.92 45.23 31.61
CA SER A 545 4.33 46.15 32.67
C SER A 545 5.86 46.34 32.76
N LEU A 546 6.64 45.36 32.33
CA LEU A 546 8.11 45.44 32.28
C LEU A 546 8.59 46.22 31.05
N SER A 547 7.94 46.08 29.89
CA SER A 547 8.21 46.91 28.71
C SER A 547 7.81 48.38 28.93
N ASP A 548 6.70 48.66 29.61
CA ASP A 548 6.28 50.02 29.96
C ASP A 548 7.24 50.71 30.97
N ASN A 549 7.87 49.94 31.86
CA ASN A 549 8.86 50.46 32.81
C ASN A 549 10.26 50.57 32.19
N ALA A 550 10.64 49.68 31.27
CA ALA A 550 11.90 49.77 30.53
C ALA A 550 11.92 50.98 29.58
N THR A 551 10.79 51.34 28.98
CA THR A 551 10.68 52.50 28.07
C THR A 551 10.82 53.84 28.80
N LYS A 552 10.53 53.90 30.11
CA LYS A 552 10.66 55.12 30.92
C LYS A 552 12.03 55.31 31.57
N LEU A 553 12.83 54.24 31.67
CA LEU A 553 14.21 54.30 32.17
C LEU A 553 15.22 54.74 31.10
N VAL A 554 14.81 54.83 29.83
CA VAL A 554 15.69 55.21 28.69
C VAL A 554 15.65 56.72 28.37
N THR A 555 14.75 57.50 28.97
CA THR A 555 14.57 58.94 28.69
C THR A 555 14.63 59.83 29.94
N ALA A 556 15.77 59.87 30.64
CA ALA A 556 16.26 61.05 31.39
C ALA A 556 17.73 60.88 31.85
N PRO A 557 18.60 61.91 31.74
CA PRO A 557 19.99 61.86 32.23
C PRO A 557 20.20 62.39 33.67
N LYS A 558 21.12 61.69 34.37
CA LYS A 558 22.07 62.02 35.46
C LYS A 558 21.77 63.06 36.57
N ASP A 559 21.99 62.53 37.79
CA ASP A 559 22.63 63.10 38.99
C ASP A 559 21.81 63.62 40.20
N LEU A 560 22.23 63.08 41.37
CA LEU A 560 22.16 63.54 42.78
C LEU A 560 20.97 63.13 43.72
N ALA A 561 21.29 62.16 44.61
CA ALA A 561 21.08 62.05 46.07
C ALA A 561 19.74 62.44 46.79
N PRO A 562 19.46 61.87 48.00
CA PRO A 562 18.14 61.36 48.38
C PRO A 562 17.28 62.29 49.26
N ALA A 563 15.95 62.19 49.16
CA ALA A 563 15.01 62.77 50.11
C ALA A 563 13.70 61.96 50.25
N ALA A 564 13.08 62.08 51.43
CA ALA A 564 12.05 61.20 51.99
C ALA A 564 10.58 61.53 51.63
N ALA A 565 9.74 60.51 51.79
CA ALA A 565 8.31 60.44 52.16
C ALA A 565 7.18 61.25 51.45
N ALA A 566 6.16 60.47 51.03
CA ALA A 566 4.72 60.72 50.84
C ALA A 566 4.22 61.35 49.51
N PRO A 567 2.94 61.12 49.08
CA PRO A 567 1.98 60.04 49.32
C PRO A 567 1.49 59.35 48.01
N ALA A 568 0.95 58.13 48.10
CA ALA A 568 0.38 57.41 46.96
C ALA A 568 -0.97 58.01 46.52
N ALA A 569 -1.00 58.58 45.32
CA ALA A 569 -2.23 59.00 44.65
C ALA A 569 -3.05 57.78 44.17
N ALA A 570 -4.36 57.88 44.37
CA ALA A 570 -5.36 56.86 44.09
C ALA A 570 -5.37 56.37 42.64
N ARG A 571 -5.31 55.05 42.45
CA ARG A 571 -5.81 54.40 41.23
C ARG A 571 -7.26 54.01 41.45
N LYS A 572 -8.15 54.64 40.68
CA LYS A 572 -9.55 54.28 40.56
C LYS A 572 -9.63 52.91 39.88
N THR A 573 -9.94 51.87 40.64
CA THR A 573 -10.48 50.61 40.11
C THR A 573 -11.91 50.87 39.65
N ASP A 574 -12.17 50.60 38.38
CA ASP A 574 -13.49 50.73 37.78
C ASP A 574 -14.48 49.76 38.45
N VAL A 575 -15.39 50.33 39.25
CA VAL A 575 -16.36 49.58 40.06
C VAL A 575 -17.36 48.83 39.16
N GLY A 576 -17.53 49.26 37.90
CA GLY A 576 -18.42 48.60 36.93
C GLY A 576 -17.93 47.23 36.47
N THR A 577 -16.64 47.07 36.19
CA THR A 577 -16.06 45.79 35.76
C THR A 577 -15.90 44.82 36.93
N VAL A 578 -15.58 45.32 38.13
CA VAL A 578 -15.49 44.50 39.35
C VAL A 578 -16.88 44.06 39.85
N ALA A 579 -17.93 44.87 39.65
CA ALA A 579 -19.31 44.48 39.95
C ALA A 579 -19.88 43.49 38.93
N ALA A 580 -19.59 43.63 37.63
CA ALA A 580 -20.03 42.66 36.62
C ALA A 580 -19.34 41.28 36.79
N ILE A 581 -18.04 41.27 37.12
CA ILE A 581 -17.30 40.05 37.47
C ILE A 581 -17.77 39.50 38.83
N GLY A 582 -18.05 40.37 39.81
CA GLY A 582 -18.53 40.00 41.15
C GLY A 582 -19.95 39.42 41.16
N VAL A 583 -20.84 39.89 40.28
CA VAL A 583 -22.21 39.38 40.15
C VAL A 583 -22.25 38.09 39.31
N ALA A 584 -21.36 37.95 38.32
CA ALA A 584 -21.22 36.70 37.55
C ALA A 584 -20.56 35.56 38.35
N LEU A 585 -19.56 35.85 39.21
CA LEU A 585 -19.03 34.87 40.18
C LEU A 585 -19.99 34.66 41.36
N GLY A 586 -20.74 35.68 41.77
CA GLY A 586 -21.71 35.61 42.86
C GLY A 586 -22.91 34.71 42.54
N SER A 587 -23.38 34.69 41.28
CA SER A 587 -24.47 33.80 40.85
C SER A 587 -24.03 32.34 40.76
N LEU A 588 -22.81 32.06 40.30
CA LEU A 588 -22.19 30.73 40.37
C LEU A 588 -22.01 30.27 41.83
N SER A 589 -21.57 31.18 42.71
CA SER A 589 -21.42 30.89 44.14
C SER A 589 -22.77 30.64 44.82
N ALA A 590 -23.82 31.40 44.49
CA ALA A 590 -25.17 31.20 45.02
C ALA A 590 -25.82 29.90 44.52
N VAL A 591 -25.58 29.51 43.26
CA VAL A 591 -26.02 28.22 42.71
C VAL A 591 -25.26 27.06 43.36
N ILE A 592 -23.94 27.17 43.53
CA ILE A 592 -23.13 26.16 44.23
C ILE A 592 -23.57 26.04 45.70
N VAL A 593 -23.77 27.16 46.41
CA VAL A 593 -24.26 27.19 47.79
C VAL A 593 -25.69 26.65 47.89
N GLY A 594 -26.56 26.94 46.92
CA GLY A 594 -27.92 26.39 46.85
C GLY A 594 -27.94 24.88 46.61
N ILE A 595 -27.07 24.37 45.73
CA ILE A 595 -26.86 22.94 45.50
C ILE A 595 -26.26 22.29 46.76
N PHE A 596 -25.28 22.92 47.40
CA PHE A 596 -24.66 22.43 48.64
C PHE A 596 -25.66 22.42 49.80
N GLY A 597 -26.52 23.44 49.91
CA GLY A 597 -27.58 23.51 50.90
C GLY A 597 -28.61 22.40 50.72
N LYS A 598 -29.05 22.16 49.49
CA LYS A 598 -29.92 21.03 49.13
C LYS A 598 -29.25 19.66 49.33
N PHE A 599 -27.93 19.60 49.18
CA PHE A 599 -27.13 18.41 49.43
C PHE A 599 -27.00 18.07 50.92
N ILE A 600 -26.93 19.08 51.80
CA ILE A 600 -26.89 18.91 53.27
C ILE A 600 -28.27 18.54 53.82
N GLU A 601 -29.36 19.06 53.23
CA GLU A 601 -30.75 18.71 53.61
C GLU A 601 -31.10 17.22 53.41
N LEU A 602 -30.31 16.46 52.63
CA LEU A 602 -30.52 15.03 52.36
C LEU A 602 -30.25 14.10 53.55
N GLY A 603 -29.60 14.57 54.62
CA GLY A 603 -29.43 13.81 55.87
C GLY A 603 -28.83 12.40 55.66
N PRO A 604 -29.49 11.31 56.10
CA PRO A 604 -28.99 9.93 55.93
C PRO A 604 -28.84 9.45 54.48
N TRP A 605 -29.45 10.13 53.50
CA TRP A 605 -29.41 9.75 52.08
C TRP A 605 -28.17 10.29 51.34
N ILE A 606 -27.31 11.06 52.02
CA ILE A 606 -26.08 11.61 51.45
C ILE A 606 -25.18 10.53 50.78
N PRO A 607 -24.94 9.34 51.36
CA PRO A 607 -24.17 8.29 50.69
C PRO A 607 -24.81 7.83 49.37
N MET A 608 -26.14 7.77 49.31
CA MET A 608 -26.88 7.40 48.09
C MET A 608 -26.81 8.51 47.03
N ALA A 609 -26.88 9.78 47.45
CA ALA A 609 -26.70 10.92 46.56
C ALA A 609 -25.27 10.97 45.97
N ILE A 610 -24.24 10.72 46.78
CA ILE A 610 -22.85 10.60 46.32
C ILE A 610 -22.71 9.46 45.32
N LEU A 611 -23.25 8.28 45.63
CA LEU A 611 -23.24 7.13 44.74
C LEU A 611 -23.95 7.45 43.41
N GLY A 612 -25.09 8.12 43.45
CA GLY A 612 -25.84 8.57 42.28
C GLY A 612 -25.04 9.54 41.39
N ILE A 613 -24.31 10.48 41.99
CA ILE A 613 -23.42 11.41 41.26
C ILE A 613 -22.26 10.66 40.62
N ILE A 614 -21.59 9.77 41.37
CA ILE A 614 -20.50 8.94 40.84
C ILE A 614 -21.01 8.16 39.62
N LEU A 615 -22.17 7.52 39.75
CA LEU A 615 -22.78 6.71 38.69
C LEU A 615 -23.27 7.55 37.50
N ALA A 616 -23.77 8.77 37.73
CA ALA A 616 -24.15 9.70 36.65
C ALA A 616 -22.94 10.20 35.86
N ILE A 617 -21.80 10.43 36.51
CA ILE A 617 -20.55 10.89 35.86
C ILE A 617 -19.83 9.72 35.17
N SER A 618 -19.64 8.60 35.88
CA SER A 618 -18.83 7.47 35.39
C SER A 618 -19.64 6.44 34.59
N GLY A 619 -20.92 6.27 34.89
CA GLY A 619 -21.80 5.25 34.31
C GLY A 619 -21.90 5.32 32.79
N PRO A 620 -22.17 6.49 32.17
CA PRO A 620 -22.19 6.61 30.71
C PRO A 620 -20.86 6.22 30.07
N SER A 621 -19.73 6.63 30.65
CA SER A 621 -18.39 6.31 30.14
C SER A 621 -18.08 4.81 30.25
N MET A 622 -18.45 4.18 31.38
CA MET A 622 -18.32 2.74 31.57
C MET A 622 -19.19 1.95 30.60
N LEU A 623 -20.43 2.40 30.34
CA LEU A 623 -21.34 1.76 29.40
C LEU A 623 -20.81 1.84 27.96
N ILE A 624 -20.33 3.02 27.53
CA ILE A 624 -19.71 3.20 26.22
C ILE A 624 -18.47 2.35 26.09
N ALA A 625 -17.61 2.31 27.12
CA ALA A 625 -16.43 1.44 27.11
C ALA A 625 -16.84 -0.03 27.03
N TRP A 626 -17.82 -0.49 27.82
CA TRP A 626 -18.32 -1.86 27.77
C TRP A 626 -18.84 -2.23 26.37
N LEU A 627 -19.61 -1.34 25.72
CA LEU A 627 -20.07 -1.52 24.34
C LEU A 627 -18.91 -1.58 23.34
N LYS A 628 -17.96 -0.63 23.42
CA LYS A 628 -16.79 -0.60 22.54
C LYS A 628 -15.90 -1.83 22.70
N LEU A 629 -15.69 -2.30 23.93
CA LEU A 629 -14.87 -3.46 24.26
C LEU A 629 -15.44 -4.77 23.70
N ARG A 630 -16.78 -4.92 23.69
CA ARG A 630 -17.45 -6.08 23.08
C ARG A 630 -17.48 -6.03 21.56
N GLN A 631 -17.37 -4.85 20.98
CA GLN A 631 -17.41 -4.62 19.54
C GLN A 631 -16.02 -4.42 18.92
N ARG A 632 -14.95 -4.76 19.66
CA ARG A 632 -13.59 -4.75 19.10
C ARG A 632 -13.51 -5.78 18.00
N SER A 633 -13.08 -5.37 16.81
CA SER A 633 -12.97 -6.24 15.65
C SER A 633 -11.57 -6.22 15.09
N LEU A 634 -11.07 -7.39 14.70
CA LEU A 634 -9.83 -7.53 13.97
C LEU A 634 -9.99 -7.17 12.48
N GLY A 635 -11.21 -7.27 11.93
CA GLY A 635 -11.50 -7.05 10.51
C GLY A 635 -10.93 -5.75 9.96
N PRO A 636 -11.30 -4.57 10.50
CA PRO A 636 -10.79 -3.29 10.01
C PRO A 636 -9.28 -3.07 10.18
N ILE A 637 -8.62 -3.83 11.07
CA ILE A 637 -7.16 -3.78 11.20
C ILE A 637 -6.54 -4.50 10.01
N LEU A 638 -7.05 -5.69 9.67
CA LEU A 638 -6.48 -6.51 8.60
C LEU A 638 -6.90 -6.06 7.20
N ASP A 639 -8.13 -5.58 7.02
CA ASP A 639 -8.62 -5.01 5.77
C ASP A 639 -7.73 -3.85 5.29
N ALA A 640 -7.21 -3.07 6.25
CA ALA A 640 -6.29 -1.98 5.99
C ALA A 640 -4.87 -2.45 5.59
N SER A 641 -4.52 -3.70 5.88
CA SER A 641 -3.26 -4.36 5.52
C SER A 641 -3.35 -5.24 4.25
N GLY A 642 -4.45 -5.13 3.50
CA GLY A 642 -4.63 -5.82 2.21
C GLY A 642 -5.36 -7.17 2.28
N TRP A 643 -5.78 -7.59 3.48
CA TRP A 643 -6.69 -8.73 3.63
C TRP A 643 -8.12 -8.34 3.22
N ALA A 644 -8.97 -9.32 2.92
CA ALA A 644 -10.41 -9.10 2.83
C ALA A 644 -11.12 -9.98 3.85
N ILE A 645 -11.40 -9.43 5.03
CA ILE A 645 -12.00 -10.18 6.12
C ILE A 645 -13.51 -10.30 5.93
N ASN A 646 -13.99 -11.55 5.95
CA ASN A 646 -15.39 -11.89 5.86
C ASN A 646 -15.94 -12.22 7.25
N GLY A 647 -16.59 -11.22 7.86
CA GLY A 647 -17.30 -11.36 9.14
C GLY A 647 -16.80 -10.45 10.27
N ARG A 648 -17.48 -10.55 11.42
CA ARG A 648 -17.18 -9.75 12.61
C ARG A 648 -16.23 -10.53 13.51
N MET A 649 -14.95 -10.51 13.17
CA MET A 649 -13.89 -11.16 13.94
C MET A 649 -13.66 -10.47 15.29
N ASN A 650 -14.52 -10.76 16.26
CA ASN A 650 -14.53 -10.02 17.52
C ASN A 650 -13.39 -10.46 18.45
N ILE A 651 -12.70 -9.47 19.01
CA ILE A 651 -11.72 -9.67 20.09
C ILE A 651 -12.47 -9.51 21.41
N ASN A 652 -12.89 -10.64 21.99
CA ASN A 652 -13.55 -10.63 23.29
C ASN A 652 -12.58 -10.20 24.42
N LEU A 653 -13.11 -9.93 25.62
CA LEU A 653 -12.30 -9.46 26.76
C LEU A 653 -11.21 -10.46 27.20
N GLY A 654 -11.46 -11.77 27.06
CA GLY A 654 -10.51 -12.82 27.43
C GLY A 654 -9.31 -12.84 26.48
N LEU A 655 -9.58 -12.89 25.17
CA LEU A 655 -8.57 -12.81 24.12
C LEU A 655 -7.85 -11.46 24.14
N GLY A 656 -8.57 -10.36 24.39
CA GLY A 656 -7.95 -9.05 24.56
C GLY A 656 -6.92 -9.03 25.70
N ARG A 657 -7.20 -9.66 26.84
CA ARG A 657 -6.22 -9.74 27.94
C ARG A 657 -5.01 -10.61 27.64
N SER A 658 -5.10 -11.55 26.70
CA SER A 658 -3.93 -12.35 26.28
C SER A 658 -3.09 -11.65 25.21
N LEU A 659 -3.69 -10.80 24.37
CA LEU A 659 -3.01 -10.02 23.32
C LEU A 659 -2.18 -8.85 23.84
N SER A 660 -2.45 -8.37 25.05
CA SER A 660 -1.61 -7.38 25.73
C SER A 660 -1.45 -7.74 27.21
N GLN A 661 -0.23 -7.88 27.68
CA GLN A 661 0.07 -8.23 29.06
C GLN A 661 0.79 -7.09 29.78
N THR A 662 0.39 -6.81 31.01
CA THR A 662 1.07 -5.82 31.86
C THR A 662 2.12 -6.51 32.73
N ALA A 663 3.25 -5.83 32.96
CA ALA A 663 4.29 -6.31 33.85
C ALA A 663 3.71 -6.61 35.24
N LYS A 664 3.93 -7.85 35.69
CA LYS A 664 3.59 -8.29 37.05
C LYS A 664 4.86 -8.72 37.74
N VAL A 665 5.12 -8.13 38.90
CA VAL A 665 6.19 -8.62 39.77
C VAL A 665 5.79 -10.02 40.27
N PRO A 666 6.64 -11.06 40.12
CA PRO A 666 6.34 -12.42 40.56
C PRO A 666 5.91 -12.49 42.02
N ALA A 667 4.99 -13.40 42.35
CA ALA A 667 4.45 -13.52 43.71
C ALA A 667 5.52 -13.88 44.76
N ASN A 668 6.60 -14.53 44.33
CA ASN A 668 7.75 -14.92 45.16
C ASN A 668 8.86 -13.85 45.21
N ALA A 669 8.70 -12.70 44.57
CA ALA A 669 9.71 -11.64 44.58
C ALA A 669 9.72 -10.92 45.94
N LYS A 670 10.89 -10.86 46.58
CA LYS A 670 11.09 -10.04 47.78
C LYS A 670 11.08 -8.56 47.37
N ARG A 671 10.03 -7.82 47.73
CA ARG A 671 9.95 -6.37 47.49
C ARG A 671 10.58 -5.64 48.67
N ASN A 672 11.60 -4.83 48.42
CA ASN A 672 12.05 -3.85 49.40
C ASN A 672 11.11 -2.64 49.32
N ILE A 673 10.24 -2.46 50.31
CA ILE A 673 9.20 -1.41 50.33
C ILE A 673 9.78 -0.05 50.74
N ALA A 674 11.00 -0.02 51.26
CA ALA A 674 11.69 1.22 51.60
C ALA A 674 12.28 1.87 50.34
N ASP A 675 11.55 2.86 49.79
CA ASP A 675 12.07 3.76 48.76
C ASP A 675 12.94 4.84 49.41
N PRO A 676 14.26 4.90 49.12
CA PRO A 676 15.17 5.89 49.70
C PRO A 676 14.91 7.32 49.25
N TYR A 677 14.09 7.54 48.22
CA TYR A 677 13.80 8.86 47.64
C TYR A 677 12.33 9.28 47.79
N ALA A 678 11.52 8.54 48.55
CA ALA A 678 10.14 8.92 48.80
C ALA A 678 10.09 10.23 49.61
N ASP A 679 9.46 11.27 49.06
CA ASP A 679 9.22 12.53 49.75
C ASP A 679 8.49 12.27 51.08
N SER A 680 9.09 12.72 52.18
CA SER A 680 8.56 12.54 53.53
C SER A 680 7.39 13.50 53.82
N HIS A 681 6.37 13.50 52.97
CA HIS A 681 5.07 14.10 53.26
C HIS A 681 4.15 13.15 54.02
N GLY A 682 4.60 11.92 54.33
CA GLY A 682 3.82 10.89 55.00
C GLY A 682 3.19 11.35 56.30
N LEU A 683 3.89 12.18 57.10
CA LEU A 683 3.38 12.71 58.36
C LEU A 683 2.34 13.82 58.15
N ARG A 684 2.53 14.69 57.14
CA ARG A 684 1.55 15.72 56.76
C ARG A 684 0.29 15.09 56.18
N ASN A 685 0.45 14.13 55.28
CA ASN A 685 -0.67 13.45 54.64
C ASN A 685 -1.40 12.56 55.64
N SER A 686 -0.70 11.87 56.56
CA SER A 686 -1.34 11.10 57.62
C SER A 686 -2.07 12.01 58.62
N LEU A 687 -1.50 13.17 58.98
CA LEU A 687 -2.19 14.19 59.79
C LEU A 687 -3.42 14.77 59.07
N CYS A 688 -3.35 15.05 57.77
CA CYS A 688 -4.50 15.51 56.99
C CYS A 688 -5.59 14.43 56.91
N VAL A 689 -5.21 13.16 56.71
CA VAL A 689 -6.16 12.03 56.73
C VAL A 689 -6.76 11.87 58.13
N LEU A 690 -5.96 11.95 59.19
CA LEU A 690 -6.44 11.92 60.57
C LEU A 690 -7.39 13.07 60.87
N ALA A 691 -7.09 14.28 60.39
CA ALA A 691 -7.96 15.44 60.52
C ALA A 691 -9.28 15.26 59.76
N LEU A 692 -9.24 14.66 58.56
CA LEU A 692 -10.43 14.31 57.77
C LEU A 692 -11.28 13.22 58.45
N VAL A 693 -10.63 12.18 58.99
CA VAL A 693 -11.31 11.11 59.73
C VAL A 693 -11.91 11.65 61.02
N ALA A 694 -11.19 12.50 61.75
CA ALA A 694 -11.70 13.16 62.94
C ALA A 694 -12.89 14.08 62.61
N ALA A 695 -12.79 14.88 61.55
CA ALA A 695 -13.88 15.72 61.08
C ALA A 695 -15.10 14.89 60.66
N ALA A 696 -14.90 13.79 59.92
CA ALA A 696 -15.98 12.88 59.52
C ALA A 696 -16.62 12.16 60.71
N ALA A 697 -15.82 11.74 61.70
CA ALA A 697 -16.33 11.16 62.94
C ALA A 697 -17.13 12.18 63.77
N LEU A 698 -16.67 13.43 63.82
CA LEU A 698 -17.35 14.54 64.51
C LEU A 698 -18.66 14.92 63.80
N LEU A 699 -18.69 14.84 62.47
CA LEU A 699 -19.89 15.01 61.65
C LEU A 699 -20.87 13.85 61.83
N ALA A 700 -20.39 12.60 61.80
CA ALA A 700 -21.20 11.41 62.05
C ALA A 700 -21.78 11.38 63.48
N TRP A 701 -21.02 11.89 64.45
CA TRP A 701 -21.45 12.08 65.83
C TRP A 701 -22.54 13.16 65.94
N ARG A 702 -22.33 14.31 65.30
CA ARG A 702 -23.31 15.41 65.26
C ARG A 702 -24.59 15.06 64.50
N MET A 703 -24.52 14.16 63.53
CA MET A 703 -25.66 13.67 62.74
C MET A 703 -26.34 12.44 63.34
N HIS A 704 -25.98 12.04 64.58
CA HIS A 704 -26.55 10.90 65.32
C HIS A 704 -26.32 9.51 64.69
N TRP A 705 -25.43 9.39 63.70
CA TRP A 705 -25.19 8.11 63.01
C TRP A 705 -24.43 7.10 63.89
N LEU A 706 -23.77 7.58 64.94
CA LEU A 706 -22.96 6.77 65.87
C LEU A 706 -23.69 6.48 67.19
N ASP A 707 -24.92 6.96 67.38
CA ASP A 707 -25.65 6.84 68.66
C ASP A 707 -26.00 5.38 69.01
N ALA A 708 -26.11 4.49 68.02
CA ALA A 708 -26.36 3.06 68.22
C ALA A 708 -25.15 2.30 68.80
N VAL A 709 -23.94 2.85 68.69
CA VAL A 709 -22.68 2.19 69.08
C VAL A 709 -21.99 2.91 70.25
N LEU A 710 -22.29 4.19 70.46
CA LEU A 710 -21.70 5.00 71.52
C LEU A 710 -22.48 4.88 72.85
N PRO A 711 -21.80 4.84 74.01
CA PRO A 711 -22.45 4.91 75.32
C PRO A 711 -23.22 6.23 75.50
N VAL A 712 -24.33 6.19 76.26
CA VAL A 712 -25.27 7.31 76.42
C VAL A 712 -24.60 8.63 76.85
N SER A 713 -23.50 8.56 77.60
CA SER A 713 -22.70 9.73 78.01
C SER A 713 -22.06 10.50 76.84
N TRP A 714 -21.89 9.85 75.70
CA TRP A 714 -21.22 10.37 74.51
C TRP A 714 -22.18 10.49 73.33
N GLN A 715 -23.49 10.44 73.53
CA GLN A 715 -24.47 10.74 72.48
C GLN A 715 -24.68 12.26 72.40
N HIS A 716 -24.82 12.81 71.19
CA HIS A 716 -24.98 14.25 71.02
C HIS A 716 -26.39 14.68 71.43
N VAL A 717 -26.60 15.15 72.68
CA VAL A 717 -27.89 15.69 73.10
C VAL A 717 -28.06 17.11 72.53
N PRO A 718 -29.11 17.42 71.74
CA PRO A 718 -29.37 18.80 71.34
C PRO A 718 -29.59 19.64 72.60
N ALA A 719 -28.88 20.76 72.73
CA ALA A 719 -29.05 21.66 73.86
C ALA A 719 -30.53 22.06 73.97
N ALA A 720 -31.16 21.64 75.07
CA ALA A 720 -32.55 21.98 75.36
C ALA A 720 -32.68 23.51 75.40
N ALA A 721 -33.52 24.06 74.52
CA ALA A 721 -33.91 25.45 74.57
C ALA A 721 -34.50 25.73 75.96
N SER A 722 -33.92 26.70 76.67
CA SER A 722 -34.39 27.15 77.99
C SER A 722 -35.81 27.71 77.87
N VAL A 723 -36.79 26.98 78.41
CA VAL A 723 -38.14 27.46 78.64
C VAL A 723 -38.10 28.36 79.91
N PRO A 724 -38.63 29.60 79.89
CA PRO A 724 -38.66 30.45 81.07
C PRO A 724 -39.64 29.91 82.13
N ALA A 725 -39.24 30.05 83.40
CA ALA A 725 -39.82 29.42 84.57
C ALA A 725 -41.26 29.88 84.90
N ALA A 726 -42.12 28.92 85.24
CA ALA A 726 -43.40 29.14 85.91
C ALA A 726 -43.19 29.23 87.43
N SER A 727 -43.79 30.24 88.05
CA SER A 727 -43.74 30.54 89.49
C SER A 727 -44.50 29.51 90.34
N ALA A 728 -43.88 29.16 91.47
CA ALA A 728 -44.33 28.17 92.47
C ALA A 728 -45.67 28.51 93.18
N PRO A 729 -46.38 27.51 93.74
CA PRO A 729 -47.59 27.70 94.51
C PRO A 729 -47.28 28.02 95.98
N ALA A 730 -48.03 28.95 96.58
CA ALA A 730 -48.00 29.22 98.01
C ALA A 730 -49.02 28.34 98.75
N ALA A 731 -48.56 27.66 99.80
CA ALA A 731 -49.33 26.78 100.65
C ALA A 731 -50.32 27.55 101.56
N ALA A 732 -51.47 26.93 101.79
CA ALA A 732 -52.54 27.37 102.66
C ALA A 732 -52.27 27.05 104.14
N ALA A 733 -52.79 27.89 105.04
CA ALA A 733 -53.31 27.46 106.34
C ALA A 733 -54.32 28.50 106.89
N ALA A 734 -55.55 28.01 107.13
CA ALA A 734 -56.56 28.35 108.15
C ALA A 734 -56.67 29.80 108.69
N GLY A 735 -57.83 30.42 108.86
CA GLY A 735 -59.22 29.97 108.88
C GLY A 735 -60.04 30.84 109.85
N ALA A 736 -61.33 31.06 109.52
CA ALA A 736 -62.43 31.57 110.37
C ALA A 736 -62.38 33.07 110.81
N ALA A 737 -63.47 33.82 110.98
CA ALA A 737 -64.88 33.76 110.58
C ALA A 737 -65.57 35.09 111.04
N VAL A 738 -66.76 35.38 110.51
CA VAL A 738 -67.86 36.23 111.06
C VAL A 738 -67.76 37.76 110.94
N ARG A 739 -68.47 38.36 109.97
CA ARG A 739 -69.84 38.90 110.13
C ARG A 739 -70.49 39.16 108.78
#